data_AF-A0A1Q3EA18-F1
#
_entry.id   AF-A0A1Q3EA18-F1
#
_cell.length_a   1.000
_cell.length_b   1.000
_cell.length_c   1.000
_cell.angle_alpha   90.00
_cell.angle_beta   90.00
_cell.angle_gamma   90.00
#
_symmetry.space_group_name_H-M   'P 1'
#
loop_
_entity.id
_entity.type
_entity.pdbx_description
1 polymer ?
#
loop_
_entity_poly.entity_id
_entity_poly.type
_entity_poly.pdbx_seq_one_letter_code
_entity_poly.pdbx_strand_id
1 'polypeptide(L)'
;MNAQVLWDLLSIPFLPPFRPSKQNSYLNARIPWQNNVHRQWWRDHGMRKNVLSVVLLYSANFQLGYDETLFNSLLALPVWNRTFNDPSGSRLGLMAAYVSFGHMLTVPVIHMLVDNLGRKRAIFLGCIISTTGGFGSGNQYPNSGLCALSTSSYTLDSSIQRIEHDQGKHDEALRILAKYHANGNTEDELVQQEFHEIAAHIQQDIDAGNVHWRNLLQSAGNRRRMLVLTLAVSGTLVLGSGIARNYSTIVLKSIGIKDPARITAINGGLGFWFTIWTSAGALSADKVGRRTLYLGSTIGMLLSLCVITGLSALFETHTNNTPIAIGVLVSFFVFTAFHQAGWTALYSLYLIEILPFSIRGKALNWTNFIQASSVLSTNFLDPIALNAIQWKYYLVFIGLEVVYLGLVWLFFVETKGGTIEQASIIFDRGNSKPASPTVSEEHKDLAIPAIQRNSINTNRQKIERLYGRYMSVSSVRGCVRPSSSSWATTMGLESIQFCGSPCGEIVQKTFVHPELAADEVAVKVTHSGLCGTDLHFVTTDMVLGHEAIGIVHSIGSDVSAVKVGDRVGWGYPNWTCGKCEWCLRGEDNYCPNWKIYGLADLEQGGLSSVSVRKEQWLFKIPESMSSEDAAPLMCGGSTVWTPLVNHVKPYHRVGIVGIGGLGHLAIQFAAKMGVEVVVFSATESKRGEALQLGAKEFYLTQNIDDYSALGITKQIDRLIICTSAKLNLGLFYPILNAQAMIFPLTASDGELTVPYFATVRNGLHISGSVIATRFMQKKALEFAARNGVHVIVERFPMTLDGVQAAMARLRDGKMRYRAVLSWNNND
;
A
#
# COMPACT_ATOMS: atom_id res chain seq x y z
N MET A 1 -6.10 49.98 -1.91
CA MET A 1 -6.88 48.89 -1.28
C MET A 1 -8.14 49.50 -0.69
N ASN A 2 -9.31 49.03 -1.09
CA ASN A 2 -10.59 49.65 -0.74
C ASN A 2 -10.91 49.40 0.75
N ALA A 3 -11.27 50.44 1.51
CA ALA A 3 -11.56 50.34 2.96
C ALA A 3 -12.66 49.32 3.27
N GLN A 4 -13.56 49.08 2.31
CA GLN A 4 -14.59 48.03 2.35
C GLN A 4 -14.00 46.62 2.49
N VAL A 5 -12.88 46.31 1.82
CA VAL A 5 -12.25 44.97 1.87
C VAL A 5 -11.57 44.73 3.21
N LEU A 6 -11.02 45.79 3.82
CA LEU A 6 -10.43 45.77 5.15
C LEU A 6 -11.51 45.66 6.23
N TRP A 7 -12.67 46.32 6.04
CA TRP A 7 -13.85 46.10 6.86
C TRP A 7 -14.33 44.65 6.68
N ASP A 8 -14.59 44.15 5.47
CA ASP A 8 -15.06 42.77 5.23
C ASP A 8 -14.13 41.68 5.81
N LEU A 9 -12.81 41.94 5.88
CA LEU A 9 -11.82 41.08 6.55
C LEU A 9 -11.91 41.12 8.09
N LEU A 10 -12.26 42.27 8.66
CA LEU A 10 -12.38 42.50 10.11
C LEU A 10 -13.81 42.22 10.64
N SER A 11 -14.84 42.33 9.79
CA SER A 11 -16.23 41.89 10.04
C SER A 11 -16.42 40.43 9.69
N ILE A 12 -15.58 39.53 10.21
CA ILE A 12 -16.00 38.14 10.31
C ILE A 12 -17.21 38.18 11.26
N PRO A 13 -18.45 37.91 10.79
CA PRO A 13 -19.61 37.93 11.68
C PRO A 13 -19.30 36.99 12.83
N PHE A 14 -19.54 37.40 14.08
CA PHE A 14 -19.38 36.55 15.26
C PHE A 14 -20.08 35.20 15.00
N LEU A 15 -19.30 34.22 14.55
CA LEU A 15 -19.83 32.93 14.15
C LEU A 15 -20.27 32.25 15.45
N PRO A 16 -21.55 31.86 15.58
CA PRO A 16 -22.02 31.25 16.82
C PRO A 16 -21.23 29.95 17.08
N PRO A 17 -20.88 29.67 18.35
CA PRO A 17 -20.07 28.50 18.70
C PRO A 17 -20.67 27.21 18.17
N PHE A 18 -19.80 26.24 17.87
CA PHE A 18 -20.25 24.92 17.42
C PHE A 18 -21.05 24.24 18.53
N ARG A 19 -22.37 24.11 18.34
CA ARG A 19 -23.18 23.19 19.15
C ARG A 19 -23.12 21.82 18.48
N PRO A 20 -22.58 20.77 19.13
CA PRO A 20 -22.64 19.42 18.58
C PRO A 20 -24.11 19.02 18.45
N SER A 21 -24.61 18.94 17.21
CA SER A 21 -25.98 18.48 16.98
C SER A 21 -26.05 16.98 17.23
N LYS A 22 -27.20 16.48 17.72
CA LYS A 22 -27.53 15.04 17.82
C LYS A 22 -27.52 14.31 16.45
N GLN A 23 -27.25 15.04 15.38
CA GLN A 23 -27.32 14.62 13.98
C GLN A 23 -26.00 14.01 13.48
N ASN A 24 -24.96 13.87 14.31
CA ASN A 24 -23.72 13.15 13.94
C ASN A 24 -23.89 11.62 13.75
N SER A 25 -25.09 11.13 13.46
CA SER A 25 -25.36 9.71 13.16
C SER A 25 -24.71 9.27 11.84
N TYR A 26 -24.49 10.18 10.88
CA TYR A 26 -23.82 9.90 9.61
C TYR A 26 -22.29 9.81 9.73
N LEU A 27 -21.66 10.47 10.71
CA LEU A 27 -20.22 10.35 10.99
C LEU A 27 -19.85 9.01 11.66
N ASN A 28 -20.84 8.32 12.23
CA ASN A 28 -20.66 6.97 12.81
C ASN A 28 -20.92 5.84 11.80
N ALA A 29 -21.29 6.17 10.56
CA ALA A 29 -21.35 5.17 9.49
C ALA A 29 -19.92 4.80 9.12
N ARG A 30 -19.43 3.66 9.63
CA ARG A 30 -18.14 3.11 9.19
C ARG A 30 -18.19 2.95 7.68
N ILE A 31 -17.19 3.50 7.00
CA ILE A 31 -16.97 3.32 5.57
C ILE A 31 -16.97 1.80 5.31
N PRO A 32 -17.82 1.28 4.40
CA PRO A 32 -17.88 -0.15 4.10
C PRO A 32 -16.64 -0.63 3.34
N TRP A 33 -15.91 0.28 2.71
CA TRP A 33 -14.74 0.02 1.87
C TRP A 33 -13.46 0.02 2.70
N GLN A 34 -12.76 -1.11 2.73
CA GLN A 34 -11.44 -1.22 3.36
C GLN A 34 -10.37 -0.88 2.33
N ASN A 35 -9.43 -0.01 2.72
CA ASN A 35 -8.26 0.27 1.91
C ASN A 35 -7.48 -1.04 1.64
N ASN A 36 -7.24 -1.33 0.35
CA ASN A 36 -6.63 -2.55 -0.13
C ASN A 36 -5.08 -2.58 -0.04
N VAL A 37 -4.43 -1.52 0.46
CA VAL A 37 -3.01 -1.62 0.88
C VAL A 37 -2.87 -2.38 2.20
N HIS A 38 -1.76 -3.12 2.32
CA HIS A 38 -1.47 -3.91 3.52
C HIS A 38 -1.47 -3.01 4.78
N ARG A 39 -2.15 -3.44 5.84
CA ARG A 39 -2.32 -2.68 7.12
C ARG A 39 -1.00 -2.16 7.72
N GLN A 40 0.09 -2.87 7.47
CA GLN A 40 1.46 -2.42 7.74
C GLN A 40 2.08 -1.89 6.45
N TRP A 41 2.26 -0.56 6.37
CA TRP A 41 2.76 0.13 5.17
C TRP A 41 4.12 -0.38 4.67
N TRP A 42 4.98 -0.90 5.55
CA TRP A 42 6.31 -1.41 5.20
C TRP A 42 6.31 -2.77 4.50
N ARG A 43 5.18 -3.50 4.49
CA ARG A 43 5.05 -4.78 3.76
C ARG A 43 4.56 -4.58 2.32
N ASP A 44 4.01 -3.40 2.04
CA ASP A 44 3.45 -3.04 0.74
C ASP A 44 4.49 -2.30 -0.10
N HIS A 45 4.66 -2.67 -1.37
CA HIS A 45 5.68 -2.06 -2.23
C HIS A 45 5.30 -0.63 -2.68
N GLY A 46 4.02 -0.41 -3.00
CA GLY A 46 3.50 0.91 -3.39
C GLY A 46 3.63 1.91 -2.25
N MET A 47 3.23 1.50 -1.04
CA MET A 47 3.35 2.31 0.17
C MET A 47 4.81 2.51 0.60
N ARG A 48 5.68 1.50 0.49
CA ARG A 48 7.13 1.71 0.75
C ARG A 48 7.73 2.77 -0.15
N LYS A 49 7.40 2.75 -1.45
CA LYS A 49 7.88 3.77 -2.40
C LYS A 49 7.28 5.14 -2.10
N ASN A 50 5.99 5.20 -1.74
CA ASN A 50 5.34 6.44 -1.35
C ASN A 50 5.99 7.02 -0.09
N VAL A 51 6.09 6.22 0.98
CA VAL A 51 6.73 6.60 2.24
C VAL A 51 8.20 6.98 2.03
N LEU A 52 8.96 6.26 1.21
CA LEU A 52 10.33 6.66 0.85
C LEU A 52 10.38 8.02 0.13
N SER A 53 9.44 8.27 -0.79
CA SER A 53 9.34 9.57 -1.47
C SER A 53 8.98 10.68 -0.50
N VAL A 54 8.07 10.43 0.43
CA VAL A 54 7.72 11.35 1.52
C VAL A 54 8.93 11.60 2.43
N VAL A 55 9.67 10.56 2.82
CA VAL A 55 10.89 10.69 3.65
C VAL A 55 11.95 11.52 2.93
N LEU A 56 12.15 11.32 1.62
CA LEU A 56 13.11 12.10 0.82
C LEU A 56 12.66 13.56 0.63
N LEU A 57 11.36 13.83 0.57
CA LEU A 57 10.85 15.20 0.55
C LEU A 57 11.00 15.85 1.94
N TYR A 58 10.62 15.15 3.01
CA TYR A 58 10.73 15.69 4.37
C TYR A 58 12.17 15.75 4.88
N SER A 59 13.14 15.04 4.27
CA SER A 59 14.55 15.19 4.62
C SER A 59 15.07 16.59 4.28
N ALA A 60 14.50 17.31 3.32
CA ALA A 60 14.84 18.71 3.09
C ALA A 60 14.34 19.65 4.21
N ASN A 61 13.35 19.24 5.02
CA ASN A 61 12.99 19.97 6.25
C ASN A 61 14.04 19.80 7.38
N PHE A 62 14.98 18.87 7.26
CA PHE A 62 16.12 18.76 8.18
C PHE A 62 16.91 20.07 8.26
N GLN A 63 17.04 20.77 7.13
CA GLN A 63 17.80 22.01 7.06
C GLN A 63 17.20 23.12 7.94
N LEU A 64 15.87 23.22 8.03
CA LEU A 64 15.22 24.18 8.92
C LEU A 64 15.53 23.90 10.40
N GLY A 65 15.44 22.65 10.83
CA GLY A 65 15.76 22.26 12.21
C GLY A 65 17.25 22.40 12.54
N TYR A 66 18.13 22.13 11.56
CA TYR A 66 19.57 22.30 11.71
C TYR A 66 19.95 23.78 11.89
N ASP A 67 19.41 24.68 11.08
CA ASP A 67 19.70 26.12 11.17
C ASP A 67 19.24 26.70 12.53
N GLU A 68 18.05 26.32 13.01
CA GLU A 68 17.52 26.75 14.32
C GLU A 68 18.37 26.25 15.50
N THR A 69 18.73 24.96 15.49
CA THR A 69 19.54 24.35 16.55
C THR A 69 20.98 24.84 16.54
N LEU A 70 21.56 25.07 15.36
CA LEU A 70 22.87 25.66 15.21
C LEU A 70 22.90 27.10 15.72
N PHE A 71 21.92 27.94 15.34
CA PHE A 71 21.83 29.31 15.83
C PHE A 71 21.77 29.35 17.36
N ASN A 72 20.92 28.54 17.98
CA ASN A 72 20.82 28.45 19.45
C ASN A 72 22.12 27.95 20.10
N SER A 73 22.84 27.04 19.45
CA SER A 73 24.16 26.57 19.91
C SER A 73 25.25 27.64 19.78
N LEU A 74 25.19 28.48 18.73
CA LEU A 74 26.09 29.61 18.55
C LEU A 74 25.94 30.65 19.67
N LEU A 75 24.72 30.88 20.17
CA LEU A 75 24.45 31.76 21.33
C LEU A 75 25.08 31.26 22.65
N ALA A 76 25.48 29.98 22.71
CA ALA A 76 26.21 29.43 23.84
C ALA A 76 27.72 29.67 23.74
N LEU A 77 28.27 29.95 22.54
CA LEU A 77 29.70 30.06 22.31
C LEU A 77 30.24 31.48 22.64
N PRO A 78 31.26 31.59 23.53
CA PRO A 78 31.85 32.89 23.86
C PRO A 78 32.49 33.62 22.68
N VAL A 79 33.03 32.87 21.70
CA VAL A 79 33.66 33.43 20.50
C VAL A 79 32.64 34.17 19.64
N TRP A 80 31.47 33.55 19.41
CA TRP A 80 30.40 34.16 18.61
C TRP A 80 29.89 35.44 19.28
N ASN A 81 29.62 35.41 20.58
CA ASN A 81 29.20 36.62 21.32
C ASN A 81 30.24 37.74 21.23
N ARG A 82 31.54 37.44 21.31
CA ARG A 82 32.60 38.45 21.20
C ARG A 82 32.66 39.06 19.79
N THR A 83 32.56 38.25 18.75
CA THR A 83 32.62 38.70 17.35
C THR A 83 31.45 39.62 16.99
N PHE A 84 30.26 39.38 17.53
CA PHE A 84 29.06 40.18 17.25
C PHE A 84 28.73 41.22 18.34
N ASN A 85 29.67 41.55 19.23
CA ASN A 85 29.51 42.51 20.32
C ASN A 85 28.27 42.24 21.22
N ASP A 86 28.13 40.99 21.68
CA ASP A 86 27.08 40.49 22.57
C ASP A 86 25.67 40.94 22.12
N PRO A 87 25.18 40.44 20.97
CA PRO A 87 23.92 40.89 20.40
C PRO A 87 22.78 40.57 21.38
N SER A 88 22.08 41.61 21.83
CA SER A 88 20.95 41.50 22.75
C SER A 88 19.76 42.36 22.28
N GLY A 89 18.56 42.03 22.78
CA GLY A 89 17.32 42.75 22.44
C GLY A 89 17.05 42.78 20.93
N SER A 90 16.94 43.99 20.36
CA SER A 90 16.55 44.19 18.96
C SER A 90 17.58 43.67 17.94
N ARG A 91 18.88 43.73 18.25
CA ARG A 91 19.94 43.21 17.36
C ARG A 91 19.87 41.70 17.26
N LEU A 92 19.70 41.02 18.40
CA LEU A 92 19.52 39.58 18.44
C LEU A 92 18.20 39.16 17.77
N GLY A 93 17.13 39.91 18.01
CA GLY A 93 15.84 39.68 17.35
C GLY A 93 15.95 39.79 15.83
N LEU A 94 16.65 40.81 15.30
CA LEU A 94 16.89 40.96 13.87
C LEU A 94 17.74 39.81 13.29
N MET A 95 18.78 39.38 14.02
CA MET A 95 19.62 38.24 13.66
C MET A 95 18.90 36.90 13.73
N ALA A 96 17.86 36.75 14.56
CA ALA A 96 17.04 35.54 14.60
C ALA A 96 15.91 35.58 13.53
N ALA A 97 15.49 36.78 13.14
CA ALA A 97 14.38 37.03 12.22
C ALA A 97 14.75 36.99 10.73
N TYR A 98 16.03 37.10 10.35
CA TYR A 98 16.42 37.27 8.93
C TYR A 98 15.95 36.11 8.03
N VAL A 99 15.94 34.87 8.52
CA VAL A 99 15.43 33.69 7.77
C VAL A 99 13.94 33.86 7.46
N SER A 100 13.17 34.32 8.44
CA SER A 100 11.73 34.54 8.33
C SER A 100 11.36 35.66 7.34
N PHE A 101 12.20 36.71 7.24
CA PHE A 101 12.03 37.75 6.22
C PHE A 101 12.13 37.20 4.80
N GLY A 102 13.13 36.34 4.54
CA GLY A 102 13.26 35.65 3.27
C GLY A 102 12.04 34.77 2.94
N HIS A 103 11.49 34.09 3.96
CA HIS A 103 10.29 33.28 3.80
C HIS A 103 9.05 34.11 3.42
N MET A 104 8.79 35.23 4.11
CA MET A 104 7.62 36.07 3.80
C MET A 104 7.62 36.63 2.38
N LEU A 105 8.78 36.97 1.84
CA LEU A 105 8.92 37.51 0.47
C LEU A 105 8.79 36.43 -0.60
N THR A 106 9.19 35.19 -0.29
CA THR A 106 9.23 34.09 -1.27
C THR A 106 7.92 33.33 -1.38
N VAL A 107 7.13 33.21 -0.30
CA VAL A 107 5.83 32.48 -0.29
C VAL A 107 4.89 32.89 -1.44
N PRO A 108 4.65 34.20 -1.72
CA PRO A 108 3.76 34.59 -2.82
C PRO A 108 4.29 34.22 -4.20
N VAL A 109 5.61 34.28 -4.39
CA VAL A 109 6.28 34.02 -5.68
C VAL A 109 6.34 32.52 -5.97
N ILE A 110 6.54 31.70 -4.95
CA ILE A 110 6.64 30.24 -5.08
C ILE A 110 5.37 29.63 -5.66
N HIS A 111 4.19 30.10 -5.27
CA HIS A 111 2.94 29.60 -5.84
C HIS A 111 2.85 29.88 -7.34
N MET A 112 3.21 31.10 -7.78
CA MET A 112 3.21 31.46 -9.20
C MET A 112 4.21 30.61 -10.01
N LEU A 113 5.39 30.34 -9.43
CA LEU A 113 6.39 29.47 -10.05
C LEU A 113 5.93 28.00 -10.12
N VAL A 114 5.30 27.49 -9.06
CA VAL A 114 4.77 26.12 -9.02
C VAL A 114 3.61 25.97 -10.02
N ASP A 115 2.73 26.96 -10.11
CA ASP A 115 1.65 27.04 -11.10
C ASP A 115 2.18 26.99 -12.52
N ASN A 116 3.15 27.84 -12.86
CA ASN A 116 3.61 27.97 -14.25
C ASN A 116 4.65 26.92 -14.68
N LEU A 117 5.62 26.59 -13.83
CA LEU A 117 6.75 25.73 -14.20
C LEU A 117 6.56 24.26 -13.82
N GLY A 118 5.55 23.97 -12.98
CA GLY A 118 5.37 22.66 -12.38
C GLY A 118 6.38 22.37 -11.27
N ARG A 119 5.98 21.46 -10.38
CA ARG A 119 6.62 21.23 -9.08
C ARG A 119 8.07 20.77 -9.14
N LYS A 120 8.36 19.79 -10.01
CA LYS A 120 9.71 19.22 -10.15
C LYS A 120 10.74 20.27 -10.61
N ARG A 121 10.34 21.15 -11.54
CA ARG A 121 11.19 22.23 -12.05
C ARG A 121 11.36 23.33 -11.01
N ALA A 122 10.31 23.65 -10.25
CA ALA A 122 10.38 24.59 -9.14
C ALA A 122 11.34 24.11 -8.03
N ILE A 123 11.32 22.82 -7.65
CA ILE A 123 12.30 22.25 -6.69
C ILE A 123 13.71 22.36 -7.25
N PHE A 124 13.91 21.90 -8.49
CA PHE A 124 15.24 21.90 -9.10
C PHE A 124 15.83 23.31 -9.17
N LEU A 125 15.01 24.30 -9.54
CA LEU A 125 15.38 25.71 -9.49
C LEU A 125 15.71 26.18 -8.07
N GLY A 126 14.89 25.80 -7.08
CA GLY A 126 15.15 26.11 -5.67
C GLY A 126 16.46 25.51 -5.15
N CYS A 127 16.78 24.27 -5.51
CA CYS A 127 18.05 23.63 -5.19
C CYS A 127 19.23 24.34 -5.87
N ILE A 128 19.11 24.70 -7.16
CA ILE A 128 20.15 25.46 -7.85
C ILE A 128 20.38 26.80 -7.17
N ILE A 129 19.32 27.55 -6.83
CA ILE A 129 19.43 28.84 -6.14
C ILE A 129 20.07 28.67 -4.75
N SER A 130 19.74 27.59 -4.04
CA SER A 130 20.33 27.28 -2.73
C SER A 130 21.81 26.94 -2.83
N THR A 131 22.19 26.11 -3.80
CA THR A 131 23.58 25.70 -4.04
C THR A 131 24.43 26.86 -4.57
N THR A 132 23.92 27.64 -5.53
CA THR A 132 24.63 28.82 -6.07
C THR A 132 24.75 29.93 -5.03
N GLY A 133 23.73 30.16 -4.20
CA GLY A 133 23.83 31.02 -3.03
C GLY A 133 24.92 30.56 -2.06
N GLY A 134 25.00 29.25 -1.78
CA GLY A 134 26.05 28.67 -0.94
C GLY A 134 27.48 28.82 -1.49
N PHE A 135 27.66 28.89 -2.81
CA PHE A 135 28.97 29.12 -3.44
C PHE A 135 29.33 30.60 -3.61
N GLY A 136 28.34 31.48 -3.84
CA GLY A 136 28.57 32.90 -4.16
C GLY A 136 28.81 33.79 -2.92
N SER A 137 28.22 33.45 -1.77
CA SER A 137 28.55 34.08 -0.50
C SER A 137 29.47 33.17 0.28
N GLY A 138 30.73 33.56 0.48
CA GLY A 138 31.67 32.88 1.41
C GLY A 138 31.23 32.89 2.88
N ASN A 139 29.97 33.19 3.15
CA ASN A 139 29.27 33.01 4.41
C ASN A 139 28.12 32.03 4.15
N GLN A 140 28.05 31.01 5.01
CA GLN A 140 26.82 30.24 5.20
C GLN A 140 25.65 31.23 5.41
N TYR A 141 24.46 30.86 4.95
CA TYR A 141 23.20 31.60 5.08
C TYR A 141 23.09 32.85 4.17
N PRO A 142 22.39 32.79 3.02
CA PRO A 142 20.95 32.51 2.98
C PRO A 142 20.44 31.83 1.66
N ASN A 143 19.65 30.76 1.73
CA ASN A 143 18.64 30.41 0.70
C ASN A 143 17.77 29.18 1.08
N SER A 144 17.56 28.92 2.38
CA SER A 144 16.84 27.74 2.87
C SER A 144 15.32 27.76 2.63
N GLY A 145 14.73 28.92 2.29
CA GLY A 145 13.29 29.06 2.14
C GLY A 145 12.67 28.42 0.90
N LEU A 146 13.38 28.44 -0.24
CA LEU A 146 12.83 27.95 -1.51
C LEU A 146 12.69 26.42 -1.54
N CYS A 147 13.61 25.69 -0.87
CA CYS A 147 13.57 24.24 -0.82
C CYS A 147 12.54 23.73 0.21
N ALA A 148 12.46 24.37 1.38
CA ALA A 148 11.56 23.96 2.47
C ALA A 148 10.08 24.37 2.26
N LEU A 149 9.81 25.44 1.51
CA LEU A 149 8.43 25.80 1.12
C LEU A 149 7.91 24.96 -0.05
N SER A 150 8.85 24.43 -0.85
CA SER A 150 8.49 23.39 -1.80
C SER A 150 7.89 22.22 -1.00
N THR A 151 8.60 21.69 0.01
CA THR A 151 8.24 20.45 0.75
C THR A 151 6.88 20.49 1.48
N SER A 152 6.45 21.63 2.03
CA SER A 152 5.14 21.76 2.69
C SER A 152 3.95 21.83 1.72
N SER A 153 4.19 22.11 0.44
CA SER A 153 3.16 22.14 -0.61
C SER A 153 2.90 20.76 -1.25
N TYR A 154 3.58 19.69 -0.80
CA TYR A 154 3.60 18.36 -1.43
C TYR A 154 2.67 17.30 -0.80
N THR A 155 1.50 17.66 -0.29
CA THR A 155 0.49 16.60 -0.15
C THR A 155 0.09 16.11 -1.54
N LEU A 156 0.25 14.80 -1.77
CA LEU A 156 0.22 14.05 -3.04
C LEU A 156 -0.93 14.38 -4.01
N ASP A 157 -2.02 14.99 -3.54
CA ASP A 157 -3.29 15.07 -4.28
C ASP A 157 -3.29 16.00 -5.49
N SER A 158 -2.50 17.07 -5.47
CA SER A 158 -2.62 18.13 -6.49
C SER A 158 -1.82 17.85 -7.77
N SER A 159 -1.10 16.74 -7.83
CA SER A 159 -0.51 16.21 -9.08
C SER A 159 -1.55 15.51 -9.96
N ILE A 160 -2.53 14.84 -9.38
CA ILE A 160 -3.59 14.09 -10.09
C ILE A 160 -4.51 15.09 -10.81
N GLN A 161 -4.88 16.19 -10.12
CA GLN A 161 -5.67 17.29 -10.70
C GLN A 161 -5.02 17.95 -11.92
N ARG A 162 -3.69 18.14 -11.97
CA ARG A 162 -3.05 18.74 -13.18
C ARG A 162 -2.99 17.79 -14.36
N ILE A 163 -2.80 16.49 -14.11
CA ILE A 163 -2.84 15.46 -15.15
C ILE A 163 -4.24 15.41 -15.78
N GLU A 164 -5.27 15.60 -14.96
CA GLU A 164 -6.65 15.66 -15.40
C GLU A 164 -7.01 17.01 -16.07
N HIS A 165 -6.75 18.14 -15.41
CA HIS A 165 -7.11 19.51 -15.87
C HIS A 165 -6.30 19.99 -17.08
N ASP A 166 -4.96 19.85 -17.07
CA ASP A 166 -4.10 20.44 -18.11
C ASP A 166 -3.87 19.51 -19.31
N GLN A 167 -4.10 18.19 -19.16
CA GLN A 167 -3.78 17.20 -20.18
C GLN A 167 -4.96 16.28 -20.58
N GLY A 168 -6.10 16.32 -19.88
CA GLY A 168 -7.26 15.45 -20.18
C GLY A 168 -6.98 13.96 -20.03
N LYS A 169 -5.95 13.59 -19.24
CA LYS A 169 -5.49 12.20 -19.11
C LYS A 169 -6.10 11.52 -17.90
N HIS A 170 -7.41 11.35 -17.92
CA HIS A 170 -8.19 10.66 -16.88
C HIS A 170 -7.60 9.27 -16.54
N ASP A 171 -7.15 8.51 -17.55
CA ASP A 171 -6.52 7.20 -17.35
C ASP A 171 -5.19 7.25 -16.60
N GLU A 172 -4.40 8.32 -16.76
CA GLU A 172 -3.11 8.46 -16.07
C GLU A 172 -3.33 8.86 -14.61
N ALA A 173 -4.29 9.75 -14.36
CA ALA A 173 -4.74 10.15 -13.03
C ALA A 173 -5.29 8.93 -12.23
N LEU A 174 -6.20 8.16 -12.84
CA LEU A 174 -6.77 6.95 -12.24
C LEU A 174 -5.68 5.89 -11.99
N ARG A 175 -4.74 5.68 -12.93
CA ARG A 175 -3.61 4.75 -12.72
C ARG A 175 -2.68 5.16 -11.59
N ILE A 176 -2.48 6.46 -11.36
CA ILE A 176 -1.65 6.94 -10.24
C ILE A 176 -2.38 6.72 -8.91
N LEU A 177 -3.67 7.06 -8.84
CA LEU A 177 -4.50 6.83 -7.65
C LEU A 177 -4.54 5.33 -7.31
N ALA A 178 -4.83 4.50 -8.32
CA ALA A 178 -4.78 3.04 -8.26
C ALA A 178 -3.46 2.52 -7.72
N LYS A 179 -2.34 3.01 -8.24
CA LYS A 179 -0.99 2.56 -7.86
C LYS A 179 -0.68 2.72 -6.37
N TYR A 180 -1.18 3.78 -5.74
CA TYR A 180 -0.83 4.12 -4.36
C TYR A 180 -1.93 3.76 -3.35
N HIS A 181 -3.20 3.76 -3.74
CA HIS A 181 -4.32 3.46 -2.84
C HIS A 181 -4.87 2.03 -3.02
N ALA A 182 -4.56 1.38 -4.15
CA ALA A 182 -4.97 -0.01 -4.40
C ALA A 182 -3.94 -0.80 -5.21
N ASN A 183 -2.63 -0.56 -5.02
CA ASN A 183 -1.53 -1.32 -5.64
C ASN A 183 -1.56 -1.47 -7.18
N GLY A 184 -2.26 -0.59 -7.88
CA GLY A 184 -2.41 -0.59 -9.33
C GLY A 184 -3.79 -1.04 -9.80
N ASN A 185 -4.75 -1.23 -8.88
CA ASN A 185 -6.15 -1.46 -9.20
C ASN A 185 -6.87 -0.17 -9.56
N THR A 186 -7.16 0.03 -10.84
CA THR A 186 -8.00 1.16 -11.28
C THR A 186 -9.48 0.93 -10.99
N GLU A 187 -9.91 -0.31 -10.76
CA GLU A 187 -11.31 -0.70 -10.53
C GLU A 187 -11.65 -0.91 -9.05
N ASP A 188 -10.73 -0.57 -8.15
CA ASP A 188 -10.96 -0.64 -6.72
C ASP A 188 -12.08 0.34 -6.34
N GLU A 189 -13.09 -0.10 -5.56
CA GLU A 189 -14.24 0.73 -5.24
C GLU A 189 -13.85 2.02 -4.50
N LEU A 190 -12.80 1.99 -3.66
CA LEU A 190 -12.26 3.19 -3.02
C LEU A 190 -11.55 4.08 -4.05
N VAL A 191 -10.74 3.53 -4.95
CA VAL A 191 -10.05 4.30 -6.01
C VAL A 191 -11.02 4.89 -7.01
N GLN A 192 -12.03 4.14 -7.46
CA GLN A 192 -13.07 4.60 -8.36
C GLN A 192 -13.92 5.67 -7.68
N GLN A 193 -14.29 5.48 -6.41
CA GLN A 193 -15.03 6.50 -5.68
C GLN A 193 -14.20 7.76 -5.46
N GLU A 194 -12.95 7.64 -5.01
CA GLU A 194 -12.04 8.77 -4.84
C GLU A 194 -11.76 9.46 -6.18
N PHE A 195 -11.59 8.73 -7.27
CA PHE A 195 -11.42 9.29 -8.61
C PHE A 195 -12.67 10.02 -9.09
N HIS A 196 -13.87 9.47 -8.90
CA HIS A 196 -15.12 10.15 -9.22
C HIS A 196 -15.33 11.40 -8.34
N GLU A 197 -14.97 11.35 -7.06
CA GLU A 197 -15.01 12.51 -6.17
C GLU A 197 -14.03 13.60 -6.65
N ILE A 198 -12.80 13.23 -7.01
CA ILE A 198 -11.78 14.14 -7.55
C ILE A 198 -12.25 14.75 -8.88
N ALA A 199 -12.72 13.94 -9.83
CA ALA A 199 -13.19 14.37 -11.14
C ALA A 199 -14.43 15.27 -11.05
N ALA A 200 -15.42 14.91 -10.21
CA ALA A 200 -16.60 15.73 -9.96
C ALA A 200 -16.23 17.09 -9.35
N HIS A 201 -15.25 17.13 -8.45
CA HIS A 201 -14.75 18.37 -7.87
C HIS A 201 -13.97 19.23 -8.87
N ILE A 202 -13.15 18.63 -9.74
CA ILE A 202 -12.45 19.36 -10.81
C ILE A 202 -13.45 19.94 -11.80
N GLN A 203 -14.49 19.19 -12.18
CA GLN A 203 -15.54 19.69 -13.06
C GLN A 203 -16.30 20.85 -12.41
N GLN A 204 -16.61 20.76 -11.11
CA GLN A 204 -17.19 21.88 -10.36
C GLN A 204 -16.27 23.10 -10.30
N ASP A 205 -14.96 22.91 -10.18
CA ASP A 205 -13.97 24.00 -10.19
C ASP A 205 -13.84 24.65 -11.58
N ILE A 206 -13.96 23.86 -12.66
CA ILE A 206 -14.00 24.32 -14.05
C ILE A 206 -15.27 25.15 -14.29
N ASP A 207 -16.43 24.62 -13.87
CA ASP A 207 -17.74 25.26 -14.01
C ASP A 207 -17.85 26.55 -13.16
N ALA A 208 -17.15 26.60 -12.01
CA ALA A 208 -17.08 27.77 -11.15
C ALA A 208 -16.12 28.86 -11.67
N GLY A 209 -15.24 28.54 -12.61
CA GLY A 209 -14.23 29.44 -13.17
C GLY A 209 -13.11 29.78 -12.17
N ASN A 210 -11.89 30.02 -12.70
CA ASN A 210 -10.65 30.35 -11.98
C ASN A 210 -10.84 30.78 -10.51
N VAL A 211 -10.55 29.87 -9.58
CA VAL A 211 -10.69 30.10 -8.14
C VAL A 211 -9.92 31.37 -7.74
N HIS A 212 -10.59 32.49 -7.47
CA HIS A 212 -9.91 33.71 -7.04
C HIS A 212 -9.55 33.64 -5.55
N TRP A 213 -8.54 34.37 -5.09
CA TRP A 213 -8.20 34.50 -3.65
C TRP A 213 -9.40 34.89 -2.79
N ARG A 214 -10.40 35.55 -3.39
CA ARG A 214 -11.68 35.91 -2.75
C ARG A 214 -12.51 34.69 -2.32
N ASN A 215 -12.37 33.55 -2.99
CA ASN A 215 -13.14 32.33 -2.69
C ASN A 215 -12.80 31.73 -1.33
N LEU A 216 -11.61 32.03 -0.78
CA LEU A 216 -11.21 31.65 0.59
C LEU A 216 -12.10 32.30 1.66
N LEU A 217 -12.74 33.43 1.34
CA LEU A 217 -13.54 34.21 2.30
C LEU A 217 -15.01 34.34 1.90
N GLN A 218 -15.39 33.81 0.73
CA GLN A 218 -16.72 34.02 0.15
C GLN A 218 -17.83 33.29 0.92
N SER A 219 -17.62 32.02 1.29
CA SER A 219 -18.62 31.24 2.04
C SER A 219 -18.40 31.30 3.55
N ALA A 220 -19.48 31.16 4.33
CA ALA A 220 -19.39 31.12 5.79
C ALA A 220 -18.56 29.93 6.31
N GLY A 221 -18.63 28.79 5.61
CA GLY A 221 -17.80 27.61 5.89
C GLY A 221 -16.31 27.88 5.61
N ASN A 222 -15.98 28.53 4.48
CA ASN A 222 -14.60 28.86 4.13
C ASN A 222 -14.00 29.88 5.09
N ARG A 223 -14.74 30.92 5.48
CA ARG A 223 -14.28 31.86 6.53
C ARG A 223 -13.94 31.15 7.84
N ARG A 224 -14.76 30.17 8.22
CA ARG A 224 -14.55 29.39 9.44
C ARG A 224 -13.33 28.48 9.34
N ARG A 225 -13.13 27.82 8.19
CA ARG A 225 -11.91 27.05 7.91
C ARG A 225 -10.69 27.96 8.01
N MET A 226 -10.71 29.13 7.36
CA MET A 226 -9.59 30.06 7.39
C MET A 226 -9.27 30.56 8.80
N LEU A 227 -10.28 30.81 9.63
CA LEU A 227 -10.08 31.15 11.04
C LEU A 227 -9.40 30.01 11.81
N VAL A 228 -9.91 28.78 11.70
CA VAL A 228 -9.36 27.61 12.40
C VAL A 228 -7.93 27.31 11.94
N LEU A 229 -7.65 27.39 10.63
CA LEU A 229 -6.31 27.21 10.07
C LEU A 229 -5.34 28.25 10.61
N THR A 230 -5.75 29.52 10.61
CA THR A 230 -4.93 30.63 11.12
C THR A 230 -4.60 30.40 12.60
N LEU A 231 -5.60 30.07 13.42
CA LEU A 231 -5.41 29.79 14.85
C LEU A 231 -4.55 28.55 15.10
N ALA A 232 -4.74 27.48 14.34
CA ALA A 232 -3.95 26.25 14.48
C ALA A 232 -2.46 26.53 14.19
N VAL A 233 -2.17 27.30 13.13
CA VAL A 233 -0.80 27.66 12.74
C VAL A 233 -0.18 28.63 13.74
N SER A 234 -0.84 29.76 14.01
CA SER A 234 -0.29 30.77 14.91
C SER A 234 -0.10 30.22 16.32
N GLY A 235 -1.01 29.34 16.78
CA GLY A 235 -0.91 28.69 18.07
C GLY A 235 0.35 27.84 18.25
N THR A 236 0.89 27.22 17.18
CA THR A 236 2.16 26.47 17.29
C THR A 236 3.34 27.34 17.72
N LEU A 237 3.28 28.65 17.49
CA LEU A 237 4.39 29.59 17.71
C LEU A 237 4.10 30.57 18.85
N VAL A 238 2.89 31.12 18.88
CA VAL A 238 2.47 32.16 19.84
C VAL A 238 2.28 31.60 21.25
N LEU A 239 2.09 30.28 21.42
CA LEU A 239 1.91 29.63 22.72
C LEU A 239 3.24 29.25 23.39
N GLY A 240 4.25 30.12 23.30
CA GLY A 240 5.49 29.98 24.08
C GLY A 240 6.53 28.98 23.55
N SER A 241 6.35 28.44 22.33
CA SER A 241 7.30 27.49 21.75
C SER A 241 8.62 28.12 21.31
N GLY A 242 8.63 29.43 21.03
CA GLY A 242 9.83 30.21 20.73
C GLY A 242 10.83 30.21 21.88
N ILE A 243 10.36 30.31 23.12
CA ILE A 243 11.21 30.21 24.31
C ILE A 243 11.87 28.83 24.38
N ALA A 244 11.09 27.78 24.10
CA ALA A 244 11.55 26.40 24.16
C ALA A 244 12.57 26.03 23.06
N ARG A 245 12.38 26.54 21.85
CA ARG A 245 13.19 26.18 20.68
C ARG A 245 14.38 27.12 20.45
N ASN A 246 14.14 28.42 20.46
CA ASN A 246 15.10 29.42 19.98
C ASN A 246 15.88 30.09 21.11
N TYR A 247 15.35 30.04 22.34
CA TYR A 247 15.90 30.76 23.49
C TYR A 247 16.11 29.90 24.73
N SER A 248 16.17 28.56 24.58
CA SER A 248 16.42 27.64 25.71
C SER A 248 17.72 27.97 26.43
N THR A 249 18.76 28.36 25.69
CA THR A 249 20.06 28.78 26.25
C THR A 249 19.93 29.99 27.16
N ILE A 250 19.06 30.95 26.85
CA ILE A 250 18.82 32.14 27.66
C ILE A 250 18.10 31.75 28.96
N VAL A 251 17.08 30.90 28.86
CA VAL A 251 16.35 30.37 30.04
C VAL A 251 17.30 29.58 30.95
N LEU A 252 18.12 28.68 30.40
CA LEU A 252 19.09 27.90 31.17
C LEU A 252 20.11 28.80 31.89
N LYS A 253 20.61 29.84 31.21
CA LYS A 253 21.50 30.84 31.82
C LYS A 253 20.80 31.64 32.93
N SER A 254 19.51 31.96 32.78
CA SER A 254 18.71 32.69 33.78
C SER A 254 18.53 31.92 35.09
N ILE A 255 18.49 30.58 35.02
CA ILE A 255 18.39 29.70 36.20
C ILE A 255 19.75 29.24 36.73
N GLY A 256 20.85 29.88 36.29
CA GLY A 256 22.20 29.65 36.81
C GLY A 256 23.03 28.58 36.08
N ILE A 257 22.49 27.91 35.05
CA ILE A 257 23.25 26.95 34.22
C ILE A 257 24.01 27.74 33.14
N LYS A 258 25.28 28.06 33.41
CA LYS A 258 26.11 28.90 32.53
C LYS A 258 27.15 28.12 31.72
N ASP A 259 27.41 26.87 32.09
CA ASP A 259 28.42 26.03 31.43
C ASP A 259 27.99 25.66 29.99
N PRO A 260 28.76 26.05 28.95
CA PRO A 260 28.39 25.79 27.57
C PRO A 260 28.23 24.29 27.24
N ALA A 261 29.05 23.42 27.85
CA ALA A 261 28.98 21.98 27.61
C ALA A 261 27.66 21.38 28.14
N ARG A 262 27.26 21.74 29.37
CA ARG A 262 25.96 21.35 29.94
C ARG A 262 24.77 21.91 29.17
N ILE A 263 24.82 23.18 28.76
CA ILE A 263 23.75 23.79 27.95
C ILE A 263 23.59 23.03 26.63
N THR A 264 24.70 22.73 25.96
CA THR A 264 24.70 22.00 24.69
C THR A 264 24.17 20.58 24.86
N ALA A 265 24.56 19.89 25.94
CA ALA A 265 24.05 18.56 26.25
C ALA A 265 22.53 18.54 26.52
N ILE A 266 22.02 19.54 27.26
CA ILE A 266 20.58 19.70 27.51
C ILE A 266 19.83 19.99 26.19
N ASN A 267 20.36 20.88 25.36
CA ASN A 267 19.77 21.20 24.05
C ASN A 267 19.77 19.97 23.11
N GLY A 268 20.84 19.16 23.13
CA GLY A 268 20.87 17.88 22.41
C GLY A 268 19.81 16.89 22.92
N GLY A 269 19.62 16.81 24.24
CA GLY A 269 18.57 16.02 24.87
C GLY A 269 17.15 16.46 24.49
N LEU A 270 16.91 17.77 24.36
CA LEU A 270 15.62 18.31 23.92
C LEU A 270 15.24 17.85 22.52
N GLY A 271 16.20 17.63 21.61
CA GLY A 271 15.91 17.07 20.28
C GLY A 271 15.29 15.67 20.32
N PHE A 272 15.86 14.77 21.14
CA PHE A 272 15.29 13.44 21.37
C PHE A 272 13.93 13.52 22.06
N TRP A 273 13.80 14.40 23.05
CA TRP A 273 12.56 14.65 23.77
C TRP A 273 11.42 15.09 22.84
N PHE A 274 11.69 16.04 21.94
CA PHE A 274 10.71 16.51 20.96
C PHE A 274 10.26 15.39 20.03
N THR A 275 11.19 14.54 19.60
CA THR A 275 10.89 13.39 18.72
C THR A 275 9.95 12.41 19.41
N ILE A 276 10.25 12.02 20.66
CA ILE A 276 9.42 11.08 21.43
C ILE A 276 7.99 11.57 21.54
N TRP A 277 7.79 12.83 21.96
CA TRP A 277 6.45 13.36 22.21
C TRP A 277 5.68 13.71 20.95
N THR A 278 6.35 14.18 19.90
CA THR A 278 5.71 14.40 18.58
C THR A 278 5.21 13.08 18.01
N SER A 279 6.02 12.01 18.08
CA SER A 279 5.61 10.67 17.64
C SER A 279 4.46 10.11 18.49
N ALA A 280 4.52 10.26 19.81
CA ALA A 280 3.45 9.82 20.71
C ALA A 280 2.12 10.55 20.42
N GLY A 281 2.18 11.86 20.21
CA GLY A 281 1.03 12.69 19.80
C GLY A 281 0.41 12.19 18.50
N ALA A 282 1.22 12.08 17.45
CA ALA A 282 0.78 11.63 16.13
C ALA A 282 0.15 10.23 16.15
N LEU A 283 0.76 9.26 16.85
CA LEU A 283 0.24 7.89 16.97
C LEU A 283 -1.06 7.80 17.80
N SER A 284 -1.32 8.79 18.66
CA SER A 284 -2.51 8.83 19.51
C SER A 284 -3.71 9.54 18.86
N ALA A 285 -3.49 10.32 17.79
CA ALA A 285 -4.49 11.19 17.16
C ALA A 285 -5.75 10.44 16.72
N ASP A 286 -5.60 9.22 16.19
CA ASP A 286 -6.73 8.39 15.74
C ASP A 286 -7.55 7.80 16.89
N LYS A 287 -6.93 7.60 18.06
CA LYS A 287 -7.60 7.06 19.25
C LYS A 287 -8.26 8.15 20.09
N VAL A 288 -7.54 9.24 20.36
CA VAL A 288 -7.96 10.30 21.29
C VAL A 288 -8.86 11.34 20.62
N GLY A 289 -8.67 11.58 19.32
CA GLY A 289 -9.35 12.66 18.59
C GLY A 289 -8.56 13.97 18.63
N ARG A 290 -8.70 14.78 17.57
CA ARG A 290 -7.85 15.95 17.32
C ARG A 290 -8.16 17.08 18.30
N ARG A 291 -9.45 17.37 18.51
CA ARG A 291 -9.89 18.45 19.40
C ARG A 291 -9.51 18.18 20.85
N THR A 292 -9.70 16.93 21.30
CA THR A 292 -9.36 16.50 22.66
C THR A 292 -7.86 16.64 22.93
N LEU A 293 -7.02 16.30 21.95
CA LEU A 293 -5.57 16.46 22.08
C LEU A 293 -5.14 17.93 22.12
N TYR A 294 -5.71 18.83 21.31
CA TYR A 294 -5.43 20.27 21.40
C TYR A 294 -5.81 20.84 22.78
N LEU A 295 -6.98 20.48 23.30
CA LEU A 295 -7.43 20.91 24.62
C LEU A 295 -6.55 20.35 25.73
N GLY A 296 -6.27 19.05 25.72
CA GLY A 296 -5.43 18.38 26.72
C GLY A 296 -3.99 18.91 26.73
N SER A 297 -3.42 19.13 25.55
CA SER A 297 -2.10 19.74 25.37
C SER A 297 -2.05 21.17 25.93
N THR A 298 -3.04 22.00 25.59
CA THR A 298 -3.09 23.40 26.07
C THR A 298 -3.28 23.48 27.58
N ILE A 299 -4.09 22.60 28.18
CA ILE A 299 -4.23 22.53 29.64
C ILE A 299 -2.92 22.10 30.31
N GLY A 300 -2.24 21.08 29.76
CA GLY A 300 -0.96 20.61 30.26
C GLY A 300 0.14 21.67 30.18
N MET A 301 0.19 22.41 29.06
CA MET A 301 1.07 23.56 28.89
C MET A 301 0.79 24.64 29.93
N LEU A 302 -0.48 25.00 30.13
CA LEU A 302 -0.89 26.07 31.04
C LEU A 302 -0.47 25.77 32.47
N LEU A 303 -0.74 24.55 32.93
CA LEU A 303 -0.34 24.08 34.26
C LEU A 303 1.19 24.09 34.43
N SER A 304 1.91 23.59 33.43
CA SER A 304 3.38 23.55 33.48
C SER A 304 3.98 24.95 33.48
N LEU A 305 3.42 25.87 32.69
CA LEU A 305 3.89 27.24 32.59
C LEU A 305 3.59 28.05 33.86
N CYS A 306 2.47 27.79 34.54
CA CYS A 306 2.21 28.34 35.87
C CYS A 306 3.28 27.90 36.89
N VAL A 307 3.67 26.62 36.85
CA VAL A 307 4.74 26.09 37.70
C VAL A 307 6.10 26.71 37.35
N ILE A 308 6.45 26.81 36.06
CA ILE A 308 7.67 27.48 35.59
C ILE A 308 7.72 28.92 36.10
N THR A 309 6.61 29.65 35.99
CA THR A 309 6.50 31.05 36.42
C THR A 309 6.70 31.17 37.93
N GLY A 310 6.00 30.34 38.72
CA GLY A 310 6.12 30.36 40.19
C GLY A 310 7.52 29.99 40.68
N LEU A 311 8.12 28.94 40.10
CA LEU A 311 9.48 28.52 40.44
C LEU A 311 10.53 29.54 39.98
N SER A 312 10.34 30.21 38.85
CA SER A 312 11.26 31.26 38.38
C SER A 312 11.22 32.50 39.30
N ALA A 313 10.03 32.88 39.79
CA ALA A 313 9.89 33.95 40.77
C ALA A 313 10.52 33.57 42.13
N LEU A 314 10.37 32.32 42.55
CA LEU A 314 11.02 31.79 43.76
C LEU A 314 12.55 31.74 43.61
N PHE A 315 13.05 31.41 42.42
CA PHE A 315 14.49 31.39 42.14
C PHE A 315 15.12 32.78 42.20
N GLU A 316 14.41 33.82 41.76
CA GLU A 316 14.89 35.21 41.86
C GLU A 316 14.94 35.69 43.32
N THR A 317 13.97 35.29 44.15
CA THR A 317 13.92 35.67 45.58
C THR A 317 14.87 34.86 46.46
N HIS A 318 15.12 33.59 46.11
CA HIS A 318 16.01 32.67 46.84
C HIS A 318 17.25 32.40 45.99
N THR A 319 18.20 33.34 46.03
CA THR A 319 19.39 33.38 45.17
C THR A 319 20.11 32.04 45.09
N ASN A 320 20.20 31.48 43.88
CA ASN A 320 21.07 30.34 43.53
C ASN A 320 20.73 28.97 44.15
N ASN A 321 19.46 28.72 44.50
CA ASN A 321 19.04 27.41 44.99
C ASN A 321 18.95 26.37 43.85
N THR A 322 19.93 25.46 43.76
CA THR A 322 20.04 24.43 42.71
C THR A 322 18.77 23.56 42.55
N PRO A 323 18.13 23.06 43.62
CA PRO A 323 16.82 22.40 43.54
C PRO A 323 15.73 23.18 42.79
N ILE A 324 15.63 24.49 42.99
CA ILE A 324 14.61 25.32 42.33
C ILE A 324 14.93 25.43 40.83
N ALA A 325 16.21 25.61 40.47
CA ALA A 325 16.64 25.62 39.07
C ALA A 325 16.33 24.28 38.36
N ILE A 326 16.55 23.14 39.03
CA ILE A 326 16.17 21.82 38.50
C ILE A 326 14.65 21.72 38.34
N GLY A 327 13.87 22.23 39.29
CA GLY A 327 12.41 22.27 39.20
C GLY A 327 11.90 23.08 38.00
N VAL A 328 12.50 24.24 37.72
CA VAL A 328 12.20 25.04 36.51
C VAL A 328 12.54 24.22 35.26
N LEU A 329 13.72 23.59 35.23
CA LEU A 329 14.16 22.78 34.10
C LEU A 329 13.22 21.59 33.82
N VAL A 330 12.83 20.82 34.83
CA VAL A 330 11.91 19.68 34.67
C VAL A 330 10.55 20.16 34.18
N SER A 331 10.01 21.24 34.76
CA SER A 331 8.72 21.80 34.35
C SER A 331 8.75 22.30 32.91
N PHE A 332 9.89 22.83 32.46
CA PHE A 332 10.13 23.21 31.07
C PHE A 332 10.13 22.02 30.10
N PHE A 333 10.70 20.86 30.49
CA PHE A 333 10.57 19.63 29.72
C PHE A 333 9.12 19.13 29.65
N VAL A 334 8.35 19.24 30.74
CA VAL A 334 6.92 18.88 30.73
C VAL A 334 6.11 19.80 29.82
N PHE A 335 6.35 21.11 29.90
CA PHE A 335 5.74 22.09 29.00
C PHE A 335 5.98 21.74 27.53
N THR A 336 7.24 21.47 27.17
CA THR A 336 7.57 21.08 25.80
C THR A 336 7.00 19.73 25.39
N ALA A 337 6.86 18.76 26.30
CA ALA A 337 6.21 17.49 25.99
C ALA A 337 4.75 17.70 25.54
N PHE A 338 3.98 18.47 26.30
CA PHE A 338 2.58 18.76 25.95
C PHE A 338 2.47 19.54 24.65
N HIS A 339 3.30 20.56 24.45
CA HIS A 339 3.33 21.33 23.21
C HIS A 339 3.61 20.43 21.99
N GLN A 340 4.60 19.55 22.08
CA GLN A 340 4.99 18.67 20.98
C GLN A 340 3.94 17.60 20.68
N ALA A 341 3.32 17.03 21.72
CA ALA A 341 2.30 15.98 21.58
C ALA A 341 0.97 16.48 20.99
N GLY A 342 0.62 17.76 21.20
CA GLY A 342 -0.60 18.37 20.66
C GLY A 342 -0.32 19.28 19.48
N TRP A 343 0.21 20.47 19.76
CA TRP A 343 0.35 21.55 18.79
C TRP A 343 1.27 21.20 17.62
N THR A 344 2.46 20.65 17.88
CA THR A 344 3.39 20.26 16.79
C THR A 344 2.88 19.04 16.03
N ALA A 345 2.44 17.99 16.71
CA ALA A 345 1.99 16.75 16.07
C ALA A 345 0.75 16.95 15.20
N LEU A 346 -0.21 17.76 15.65
CA LEU A 346 -1.49 17.92 14.97
C LEU A 346 -1.49 19.01 13.91
N TYR A 347 -0.54 19.96 13.95
CA TYR A 347 -0.44 21.04 12.97
C TYR A 347 -0.54 20.50 11.54
N SER A 348 0.32 19.56 11.14
CA SER A 348 0.33 19.08 9.75
C SER A 348 -0.87 18.19 9.40
N LEU A 349 -1.43 17.48 10.39
CA LEU A 349 -2.54 16.52 10.19
C LEU A 349 -3.90 17.22 10.12
N TYR A 350 -4.15 18.18 11.01
CA TYR A 350 -5.44 18.83 11.13
C TYR A 350 -5.71 19.80 9.96
N LEU A 351 -4.67 20.48 9.44
CA LEU A 351 -4.82 21.41 8.31
C LEU A 351 -5.35 20.72 7.04
N ILE A 352 -4.85 19.53 6.74
CA ILE A 352 -5.21 18.79 5.53
C ILE A 352 -6.58 18.12 5.66
N GLU A 353 -7.00 17.75 6.87
CA GLU A 353 -8.29 17.13 7.15
C GLU A 353 -9.47 18.10 7.00
N ILE A 354 -9.29 19.40 7.24
CA ILE A 354 -10.38 20.39 7.20
C ILE A 354 -10.51 21.14 5.87
N LEU A 355 -9.51 21.00 4.99
CA LEU A 355 -9.42 21.72 3.72
C LEU A 355 -10.00 20.90 2.56
N PRO A 356 -11.07 21.36 1.90
CA PRO A 356 -11.56 20.71 0.69
C PRO A 356 -10.57 20.89 -0.47
N PHE A 357 -10.59 19.95 -1.41
CA PHE A 357 -9.61 19.86 -2.49
C PHE A 357 -9.45 21.16 -3.31
N SER A 358 -10.54 21.87 -3.63
CA SER A 358 -10.54 23.05 -4.53
C SER A 358 -9.79 24.28 -4.01
N ILE A 359 -9.75 24.47 -2.69
CA ILE A 359 -9.09 25.63 -2.06
C ILE A 359 -7.77 25.27 -1.36
N ARG A 360 -7.44 23.97 -1.28
CA ARG A 360 -6.35 23.44 -0.46
C ARG A 360 -5.01 24.11 -0.76
N GLY A 361 -4.63 24.26 -2.03
CA GLY A 361 -3.37 24.88 -2.43
C GLY A 361 -3.22 26.34 -1.97
N LYS A 362 -4.27 27.16 -2.13
CA LYS A 362 -4.26 28.58 -1.72
C LYS A 362 -4.33 28.75 -0.21
N ALA A 363 -5.10 27.90 0.46
CA ALA A 363 -5.18 27.91 1.91
C ALA A 363 -3.85 27.45 2.56
N LEU A 364 -3.15 26.48 1.99
CA LEU A 364 -1.82 26.07 2.46
C LEU A 364 -0.79 27.21 2.34
N ASN A 365 -0.87 28.03 1.31
CA ASN A 365 -0.04 29.23 1.20
C ASN A 365 -0.39 30.29 2.23
N TRP A 366 -1.68 30.51 2.46
CA TRP A 366 -2.12 31.38 3.55
C TRP A 366 -1.55 30.90 4.89
N THR A 367 -1.63 29.60 5.18
CA THR A 367 -1.08 29.06 6.42
C THR A 367 0.43 29.20 6.50
N ASN A 368 1.17 28.96 5.41
CA ASN A 368 2.62 29.19 5.37
C ASN A 368 2.98 30.67 5.59
N PHE A 369 2.21 31.60 5.04
CA PHE A 369 2.39 33.03 5.28
C PHE A 369 2.13 33.41 6.73
N ILE A 370 1.05 32.90 7.34
CA ILE A 370 0.75 33.11 8.77
C ILE A 370 1.84 32.49 9.64
N GLN A 371 2.35 31.31 9.27
CA GLN A 371 3.45 30.66 9.98
C GLN A 371 4.70 31.54 9.94
N ALA A 372 5.15 31.95 8.75
CA ALA A 372 6.32 32.82 8.59
C ALA A 372 6.16 34.15 9.35
N SER A 373 4.98 34.76 9.31
CA SER A 373 4.67 35.99 10.03
C SER A 373 4.68 35.80 11.55
N SER A 374 4.18 34.65 12.03
CA SER A 374 4.19 34.31 13.44
C SER A 374 5.62 34.06 13.94
N VAL A 375 6.43 33.31 13.19
CA VAL A 375 7.86 33.07 13.51
C VAL A 375 8.61 34.39 13.53
N LEU A 376 8.37 35.27 12.54
CA LEU A 376 9.01 36.59 12.50
C LEU A 376 8.69 37.40 13.75
N SER A 377 7.41 37.42 14.15
CA SER A 377 6.95 38.16 15.30
C SER A 377 7.57 37.62 16.59
N THR A 378 7.56 36.30 16.79
CA THR A 378 8.15 35.69 18.01
C THR A 378 9.66 35.86 18.04
N ASN A 379 10.38 35.59 16.94
CA ASN A 379 11.84 35.70 16.91
C ASN A 379 12.34 37.13 17.11
N PHE A 380 11.52 38.13 16.75
CA PHE A 380 11.84 39.53 16.99
C PHE A 380 11.45 40.00 18.40
N LEU A 381 10.22 39.69 18.85
CA LEU A 381 9.66 40.20 20.09
C LEU A 381 10.16 39.47 21.34
N ASP A 382 10.30 38.14 21.27
CA ASP A 382 10.68 37.31 22.43
C ASP A 382 12.01 37.73 23.07
N PRO A 383 13.12 37.96 22.34
CA PRO A 383 14.38 38.35 22.97
C PRO A 383 14.32 39.77 23.56
N ILE A 384 13.50 40.66 23.01
CA ILE A 384 13.29 42.01 23.56
C ILE A 384 12.51 41.90 24.88
N ALA A 385 11.43 41.12 24.89
CA ALA A 385 10.61 40.91 26.07
C ALA A 385 11.36 40.16 27.18
N LEU A 386 12.06 39.07 26.83
CA LEU A 386 12.87 38.32 27.79
C LEU A 386 13.95 39.21 28.42
N ASN A 387 14.60 40.08 27.65
CA ASN A 387 15.58 41.01 28.21
C ASN A 387 14.94 42.03 29.17
N ALA A 388 13.79 42.59 28.80
CA ALA A 388 13.14 43.67 29.54
C ALA A 388 12.42 43.21 30.82
N ILE A 389 11.69 42.09 30.76
CA ILE A 389 10.79 41.65 31.84
C ILE A 389 11.08 40.23 32.35
N GLN A 390 12.08 39.52 31.79
CA GLN A 390 12.60 38.25 32.28
C GLN A 390 11.49 37.21 32.51
N TRP A 391 11.44 36.56 33.68
CA TRP A 391 10.46 35.52 33.99
C TRP A 391 9.01 36.02 33.96
N LYS A 392 8.76 37.33 34.15
CA LYS A 392 7.41 37.89 34.09
C LYS A 392 6.81 37.76 32.69
N TYR A 393 7.64 37.56 31.67
CA TYR A 393 7.17 37.29 30.31
C TYR A 393 6.31 36.03 30.22
N TYR A 394 6.56 35.03 31.08
CA TYR A 394 5.74 33.81 31.12
C TYR A 394 4.27 34.09 31.46
N LEU A 395 3.95 35.17 32.19
CA LEU A 395 2.57 35.57 32.46
C LEU A 395 1.81 35.97 31.19
N VAL A 396 2.50 36.54 30.20
CA VAL A 396 1.91 36.88 28.90
C VAL A 396 1.44 35.60 28.19
N PHE A 397 2.29 34.56 28.19
CA PHE A 397 1.95 33.28 27.59
C PHE A 397 0.84 32.53 28.35
N ILE A 398 0.78 32.63 29.68
CA ILE A 398 -0.36 32.10 30.46
C ILE A 398 -1.67 32.75 29.99
N GLY A 399 -1.68 34.08 29.82
CA GLY A 399 -2.85 34.79 29.29
C GLY A 399 -3.21 34.34 27.88
N LEU A 400 -2.22 34.22 26.99
CA LEU A 400 -2.41 33.75 25.62
C LEU A 400 -2.94 32.31 25.57
N GLU A 401 -2.43 31.41 26.42
CA GLU A 401 -2.89 30.02 26.50
C GLU A 401 -4.33 29.91 26.99
N VAL A 402 -4.75 30.72 27.97
CA VAL A 402 -6.16 30.78 28.39
C VAL A 402 -7.06 31.24 27.24
N VAL A 403 -6.64 32.27 26.49
CA VAL A 403 -7.37 32.73 25.31
C VAL A 403 -7.47 31.62 24.27
N TYR A 404 -6.36 30.96 23.94
CA TYR A 404 -6.34 29.88 22.95
C TYR A 404 -7.12 28.66 23.42
N LEU A 405 -7.12 28.32 24.70
CA LEU A 405 -7.96 27.26 25.25
C LEU A 405 -9.45 27.55 24.97
N GLY A 406 -9.88 28.79 25.17
CA GLY A 406 -11.22 29.25 24.81
C GLY A 406 -11.49 29.19 23.30
N LEU A 407 -10.55 29.65 22.48
CA LEU A 407 -10.67 29.62 21.02
C LEU A 407 -10.75 28.20 20.46
N VAL A 408 -9.91 27.28 20.95
CA VAL A 408 -9.95 25.86 20.60
C VAL A 408 -11.28 25.26 21.04
N TRP A 409 -11.74 25.56 22.26
CA TRP A 409 -13.02 25.06 22.73
C TRP A 409 -14.20 25.53 21.86
N LEU A 410 -14.21 26.79 21.42
CA LEU A 410 -15.29 27.39 20.62
C LEU A 410 -15.28 26.99 19.13
N PHE A 411 -14.11 26.99 18.51
CA PHE A 411 -13.99 26.94 17.05
C PHE A 411 -13.50 25.61 16.50
N PHE A 412 -12.66 24.86 17.23
CA PHE A 412 -12.11 23.60 16.73
C PHE A 412 -13.17 22.51 16.76
N VAL A 413 -13.18 21.71 15.69
CA VAL A 413 -14.14 20.65 15.44
C VAL A 413 -13.43 19.30 15.52
N GLU A 414 -14.12 18.29 16.05
CA GLU A 414 -13.60 16.91 16.08
C GLU A 414 -13.77 16.24 14.71
N THR A 415 -12.67 15.70 14.17
CA THR A 415 -12.59 15.07 12.85
C THR A 415 -12.45 13.55 12.92
N LYS A 416 -12.40 12.96 14.12
CA LYS A 416 -12.24 11.52 14.32
C LYS A 416 -13.29 10.68 13.56
N GLY A 417 -12.82 9.79 12.68
CA GLY A 417 -13.60 8.68 12.12
C GLY A 417 -14.31 8.95 10.78
N GLY A 418 -14.18 10.15 10.20
CA GLY A 418 -14.70 10.48 8.86
C GLY A 418 -13.61 10.57 7.80
N THR A 419 -13.97 10.48 6.52
CA THR A 419 -13.04 10.81 5.41
C THR A 419 -12.76 12.32 5.36
N ILE A 420 -11.69 12.72 4.67
CA ILE A 420 -11.30 14.14 4.49
C ILE A 420 -12.48 14.95 3.91
N GLU A 421 -13.22 14.37 2.96
CA GLU A 421 -14.35 15.06 2.33
C GLU A 421 -15.61 15.09 3.21
N GLN A 422 -15.82 14.10 4.07
CA GLN A 422 -16.88 14.16 5.08
C GLN A 422 -16.59 15.19 6.18
N ALA A 423 -15.31 15.42 6.51
CA ALA A 423 -14.92 16.47 7.45
C ALA A 423 -15.25 17.87 6.90
N SER A 424 -15.20 18.07 5.58
CA SER A 424 -15.60 19.32 4.92
C SER A 424 -17.08 19.67 5.20
N ILE A 425 -17.97 18.67 5.20
CA ILE A 425 -19.42 18.83 5.41
C ILE A 425 -19.74 19.46 6.77
N ILE A 426 -18.90 19.21 7.79
CA ILE A 426 -19.11 19.73 9.16
C ILE A 426 -19.01 21.26 9.19
N PHE A 427 -18.21 21.85 8.30
CA PHE A 427 -18.01 23.30 8.24
C PHE A 427 -19.08 24.04 7.42
N ASP A 428 -19.74 23.38 6.46
CA ASP A 428 -20.67 24.00 5.51
C ASP A 428 -22.15 24.02 5.94
N ARG A 429 -22.50 23.42 7.10
CA ARG A 429 -23.84 23.44 7.72
C ARG A 429 -25.01 23.30 6.71
N GLY A 430 -24.96 22.29 5.84
CA GLY A 430 -26.09 21.90 4.99
C GLY A 430 -26.53 22.91 3.92
N ASN A 431 -25.79 24.00 3.69
CA ASN A 431 -26.09 24.96 2.61
C ASN A 431 -25.31 24.68 1.32
N SER A 432 -24.32 23.79 1.34
CA SER A 432 -23.96 23.09 0.12
C SER A 432 -25.10 22.13 -0.17
N LYS A 433 -25.80 22.34 -1.30
CA LYS A 433 -26.52 21.22 -1.94
C LYS A 433 -25.54 20.05 -1.89
N PRO A 434 -25.94 18.87 -1.38
CA PRO A 434 -25.08 17.73 -1.54
C PRO A 434 -24.73 17.67 -3.02
N ALA A 435 -23.46 17.40 -3.34
CA ALA A 435 -23.24 16.55 -4.49
C ALA A 435 -23.95 15.24 -4.14
N SER A 436 -25.28 15.22 -4.27
CA SER A 436 -25.98 13.98 -4.45
C SER A 436 -25.33 13.38 -5.68
N PRO A 437 -25.12 12.06 -5.72
CA PRO A 437 -25.00 11.41 -7.00
C PRO A 437 -26.30 11.73 -7.73
N THR A 438 -26.32 12.77 -8.56
CA THR A 438 -27.25 12.83 -9.68
C THR A 438 -26.78 11.73 -10.61
N VAL A 439 -27.18 10.52 -10.26
CA VAL A 439 -27.73 9.59 -11.22
C VAL A 439 -28.60 10.45 -12.13
N SER A 440 -28.14 10.65 -13.37
CA SER A 440 -28.98 11.26 -14.40
C SER A 440 -30.34 10.55 -14.35
N GLU A 441 -31.44 11.28 -14.55
CA GLU A 441 -32.79 10.74 -14.42
C GLU A 441 -33.10 9.54 -15.33
N GLU A 442 -32.16 9.08 -16.15
CA GLU A 442 -32.24 7.87 -16.97
C GLU A 442 -32.04 6.54 -16.21
N HIS A 443 -31.63 6.50 -14.93
CA HIS A 443 -31.29 5.23 -14.25
C HIS A 443 -32.05 4.93 -12.94
N LYS A 444 -33.31 5.37 -12.80
CA LYS A 444 -34.14 5.11 -11.61
C LYS A 444 -34.66 3.66 -11.46
N ASP A 445 -34.47 2.78 -12.45
CA ASP A 445 -35.09 1.44 -12.46
C ASP A 445 -34.27 0.31 -11.81
N LEU A 446 -33.15 0.59 -11.13
CA LEU A 446 -32.23 -0.45 -10.61
C LEU A 446 -32.05 -0.49 -9.07
N ALA A 447 -32.95 0.10 -8.28
CA ALA A 447 -32.90 -0.02 -6.82
C ALA A 447 -33.67 -1.25 -6.29
N ILE A 448 -32.97 -2.28 -5.84
CA ILE A 448 -33.54 -3.44 -5.11
C ILE A 448 -33.83 -3.06 -3.64
N PRO A 449 -34.94 -3.52 -3.01
CA PRO A 449 -35.44 -2.99 -1.74
C PRO A 449 -34.67 -3.45 -0.50
N ALA A 450 -34.68 -2.58 0.51
CA ALA A 450 -34.12 -2.79 1.84
C ALA A 450 -34.77 -3.99 2.59
N ILE A 451 -34.02 -5.08 2.80
CA ILE A 451 -34.36 -6.13 3.76
C ILE A 451 -33.18 -6.38 4.72
N GLN A 452 -33.52 -6.33 6.02
CA GLN A 452 -32.79 -6.83 7.22
C GLN A 452 -31.59 -6.04 7.79
N ARG A 453 -31.91 -5.00 8.57
CA ARG A 453 -31.05 -4.38 9.62
C ARG A 453 -30.93 -5.18 10.93
N ASN A 454 -31.42 -6.43 11.02
CA ASN A 454 -31.53 -7.15 12.30
C ASN A 454 -30.49 -8.25 12.58
N SER A 455 -29.49 -8.50 11.71
CA SER A 455 -28.50 -9.59 11.93
C SER A 455 -27.18 -9.16 12.59
N ILE A 456 -26.98 -7.87 12.87
CA ILE A 456 -25.65 -7.34 13.26
C ILE A 456 -25.37 -7.42 14.77
N ASN A 457 -26.39 -7.54 15.63
CA ASN A 457 -26.18 -7.55 17.08
C ASN A 457 -25.93 -8.93 17.71
N THR A 458 -26.18 -10.03 17.01
CA THR A 458 -25.99 -11.40 17.54
C THR A 458 -24.56 -11.95 17.36
N ASN A 459 -23.74 -11.34 16.52
CA ASN A 459 -22.36 -11.80 16.28
C ASN A 459 -21.30 -11.16 17.19
N ARG A 460 -21.64 -10.11 17.94
CA ARG A 460 -20.68 -9.43 18.83
C ARG A 460 -20.36 -10.23 20.10
N GLN A 461 -21.32 -11.01 20.62
CA GLN A 461 -21.11 -11.87 21.79
C GLN A 461 -20.45 -13.23 21.47
N LYS A 462 -20.41 -13.64 20.19
CA LYS A 462 -19.71 -14.87 19.76
C LYS A 462 -18.21 -14.66 19.55
N ILE A 463 -17.78 -13.45 19.23
CA ILE A 463 -16.38 -13.14 18.87
C ILE A 463 -15.47 -12.99 20.10
N GLU A 464 -16.00 -12.55 21.26
CA GLU A 464 -15.21 -12.43 22.50
C GLU A 464 -14.93 -13.78 23.20
N ARG A 465 -15.62 -14.87 22.84
CA ARG A 465 -15.32 -16.23 23.34
C ARG A 465 -14.28 -16.98 22.51
N LEU A 466 -13.93 -16.51 21.31
CA LEU A 466 -13.06 -17.22 20.37
C LEU A 466 -11.57 -16.86 20.47
N TYR A 467 -11.19 -15.78 21.18
CA TYR A 467 -9.79 -15.34 21.28
C TYR A 467 -9.08 -15.69 22.59
N GLY A 468 -9.73 -16.38 23.53
CA GLY A 468 -9.18 -16.73 24.85
C GLY A 468 -8.59 -18.14 24.99
N ARG A 469 -8.47 -18.94 23.93
CA ARG A 469 -8.13 -20.37 24.07
C ARG A 469 -7.20 -20.89 22.95
N TYR A 470 -6.01 -20.30 22.85
CA TYR A 470 -4.89 -20.88 22.10
C TYR A 470 -3.62 -20.87 22.97
N MET A 471 -3.66 -21.62 24.08
CA MET A 471 -2.46 -22.19 24.70
C MET A 471 -2.83 -23.55 25.31
N SER A 472 -2.04 -24.57 24.97
CA SER A 472 -2.12 -25.97 25.40
C SER A 472 -3.27 -26.80 24.80
N VAL A 473 -2.92 -27.75 23.93
CA VAL A 473 -3.74 -28.93 23.62
C VAL A 473 -2.92 -30.16 24.00
N SER A 474 -3.23 -30.74 25.16
CA SER A 474 -3.09 -32.16 25.43
C SER A 474 -4.49 -32.80 25.41
N SER A 475 -4.52 -34.03 24.88
CA SER A 475 -5.60 -35.03 24.81
C SER A 475 -6.95 -34.72 25.47
N VAL A 476 -8.05 -34.97 24.75
CA VAL A 476 -9.18 -35.80 25.22
C VAL A 476 -10.06 -36.22 24.02
N ARG A 477 -10.31 -37.54 23.94
CA ARG A 477 -11.34 -38.20 23.10
C ARG A 477 -12.74 -37.84 23.61
N GLY A 478 -13.69 -37.60 22.71
CA GLY A 478 -15.10 -37.44 23.07
C GLY A 478 -16.01 -37.55 21.86
N CYS A 479 -16.58 -38.74 21.67
CA CYS A 479 -17.56 -39.09 20.64
C CYS A 479 -18.93 -38.47 21.02
N VAL A 480 -19.59 -37.75 20.11
CA VAL A 480 -20.98 -37.32 20.26
C VAL A 480 -21.74 -37.67 18.98
N ARG A 481 -22.72 -38.57 19.08
CA ARG A 481 -23.67 -38.91 18.02
C ARG A 481 -24.76 -37.83 17.91
N PRO A 482 -25.23 -37.45 16.70
CA PRO A 482 -26.46 -36.70 16.57
C PRO A 482 -27.70 -37.61 16.56
N SER A 483 -28.78 -37.08 17.13
CA SER A 483 -30.11 -37.65 17.23
C SER A 483 -30.86 -37.67 15.89
N SER A 484 -31.68 -38.70 15.73
CA SER A 484 -32.54 -39.00 14.59
C SER A 484 -33.77 -38.10 14.44
N SER A 485 -34.05 -37.65 13.22
CA SER A 485 -35.42 -37.45 12.70
C SER A 485 -35.41 -37.59 11.17
N SER A 486 -36.19 -38.55 10.65
CA SER A 486 -36.49 -38.87 9.24
C SER A 486 -37.02 -37.63 8.48
N TRP A 487 -36.78 -37.41 7.18
CA TRP A 487 -37.19 -38.20 5.99
C TRP A 487 -36.30 -37.87 4.76
N ALA A 488 -36.29 -38.81 3.80
CA ALA A 488 -35.70 -38.80 2.44
C ALA A 488 -34.33 -39.50 2.31
N THR A 489 -34.39 -40.69 1.71
CA THR A 489 -33.26 -41.52 1.30
C THR A 489 -32.76 -41.02 -0.06
N THR A 490 -31.56 -40.43 -0.11
CA THR A 490 -30.85 -40.14 -1.37
C THR A 490 -29.42 -40.66 -1.25
N MET A 491 -29.08 -41.65 -2.07
CA MET A 491 -27.77 -42.29 -2.11
C MET A 491 -26.72 -41.27 -2.56
N GLY A 492 -25.74 -40.96 -1.71
CA GLY A 492 -24.56 -40.18 -2.12
C GLY A 492 -23.73 -40.94 -3.17
N LEU A 493 -23.01 -40.20 -4.00
CA LEU A 493 -22.16 -40.78 -5.06
C LEU A 493 -20.89 -41.39 -4.44
N GLU A 494 -20.76 -42.71 -4.52
CA GLU A 494 -19.57 -43.41 -4.04
C GLU A 494 -18.38 -43.21 -5.01
N SER A 495 -17.21 -42.88 -4.47
CA SER A 495 -15.97 -42.64 -5.18
C SER A 495 -14.84 -43.50 -4.63
N ILE A 496 -14.10 -44.14 -5.52
CA ILE A 496 -12.76 -44.67 -5.23
C ILE A 496 -11.80 -43.48 -5.28
N GLN A 497 -10.88 -43.38 -4.32
CA GLN A 497 -9.94 -42.27 -4.20
C GLN A 497 -8.54 -42.78 -3.86
N PHE A 498 -7.52 -42.20 -4.50
CA PHE A 498 -6.11 -42.46 -4.20
C PHE A 498 -5.52 -41.27 -3.47
N CYS A 499 -5.25 -41.44 -2.18
CA CYS A 499 -4.83 -40.37 -1.29
C CYS A 499 -3.34 -40.46 -0.95
N GLY A 500 -2.70 -39.30 -0.77
CA GLY A 500 -1.46 -39.21 0.01
C GLY A 500 -1.72 -39.54 1.48
N SER A 501 -0.65 -39.74 2.24
CA SER A 501 -0.74 -40.03 3.67
C SER A 501 0.47 -39.48 4.43
N PRO A 502 0.38 -39.22 5.74
CA PRO A 502 1.50 -38.68 6.52
C PRO A 502 2.81 -39.48 6.46
N CYS A 503 2.76 -40.79 6.18
CA CYS A 503 3.93 -41.64 6.00
C CYS A 503 4.53 -41.60 4.58
N GLY A 504 3.91 -40.86 3.65
CA GLY A 504 4.33 -40.77 2.25
C GLY A 504 3.91 -41.96 1.38
N GLU A 505 3.06 -42.84 1.91
CA GLU A 505 2.43 -43.93 1.15
C GLU A 505 1.14 -43.44 0.47
N ILE A 506 0.81 -44.06 -0.66
CA ILE A 506 -0.44 -43.80 -1.36
C ILE A 506 -1.42 -44.88 -0.94
N VAL A 507 -2.61 -44.46 -0.52
CA VAL A 507 -3.66 -45.35 -0.01
C VAL A 507 -4.92 -45.23 -0.84
N GLN A 508 -5.59 -46.36 -1.09
CA GLN A 508 -6.91 -46.38 -1.71
C GLN A 508 -7.99 -46.29 -0.63
N LYS A 509 -8.96 -45.39 -0.81
CA LYS A 509 -10.11 -45.20 0.08
C LYS A 509 -11.40 -45.14 -0.73
N THR A 510 -12.51 -45.49 -0.10
CA THR A 510 -13.86 -45.24 -0.60
C THR A 510 -14.44 -44.03 0.12
N PHE A 511 -15.01 -43.10 -0.62
CA PHE A 511 -15.63 -41.88 -0.10
C PHE A 511 -17.01 -41.69 -0.72
N VAL A 512 -18.00 -41.35 0.11
CA VAL A 512 -19.36 -41.05 -0.37
C VAL A 512 -19.52 -39.54 -0.39
N HIS A 513 -19.66 -38.97 -1.59
CA HIS A 513 -19.87 -37.53 -1.75
C HIS A 513 -21.23 -37.12 -1.20
N PRO A 514 -21.34 -35.94 -0.55
CA PRO A 514 -22.61 -35.39 -0.15
C PRO A 514 -23.46 -35.02 -1.38
N GLU A 515 -24.72 -34.64 -1.13
CA GLU A 515 -25.59 -34.09 -2.17
C GLU A 515 -24.98 -32.81 -2.78
N LEU A 516 -25.12 -32.64 -4.09
CA LEU A 516 -24.55 -31.52 -4.81
C LEU A 516 -25.15 -30.19 -4.36
N ALA A 517 -24.29 -29.19 -4.12
CA ALA A 517 -24.76 -27.81 -4.01
C ALA A 517 -25.27 -27.29 -5.37
N ALA A 518 -26.00 -26.17 -5.34
CA ALA A 518 -26.64 -25.59 -6.52
C ALA A 518 -25.65 -25.26 -7.66
N ASP A 519 -24.42 -24.85 -7.34
CA ASP A 519 -23.36 -24.46 -8.28
C ASP A 519 -22.29 -25.56 -8.51
N GLU A 520 -22.58 -26.79 -8.10
CA GLU A 520 -21.66 -27.93 -8.16
C GLU A 520 -22.00 -28.94 -9.25
N VAL A 521 -20.97 -29.63 -9.72
CA VAL A 521 -21.05 -30.60 -10.80
C VAL A 521 -20.30 -31.86 -10.37
N ALA A 522 -20.97 -33.01 -10.39
CA ALA A 522 -20.31 -34.30 -10.24
C ALA A 522 -19.75 -34.75 -11.59
N VAL A 523 -18.46 -35.03 -11.63
CA VAL A 523 -17.76 -35.48 -12.83
C VAL A 523 -17.25 -36.90 -12.60
N LYS A 524 -17.65 -37.84 -13.47
CA LYS A 524 -17.03 -39.17 -13.53
C LYS A 524 -15.67 -39.01 -14.18
N VAL A 525 -14.62 -39.16 -13.39
CA VAL A 525 -13.24 -38.97 -13.86
C VAL A 525 -12.88 -40.10 -14.80
N THR A 526 -12.27 -39.77 -15.93
CA THR A 526 -11.81 -40.74 -16.93
C THR A 526 -10.29 -40.81 -16.98
N HIS A 527 -9.65 -39.65 -16.92
CA HIS A 527 -8.21 -39.49 -17.01
C HIS A 527 -7.74 -38.46 -15.98
N SER A 528 -6.52 -38.65 -15.45
CA SER A 528 -5.81 -37.60 -14.71
C SER A 528 -4.34 -37.64 -15.03
N GLY A 529 -3.78 -36.47 -15.32
CA GLY A 529 -2.34 -36.28 -15.35
C GLY A 529 -1.74 -36.41 -13.95
N LEU A 530 -0.44 -36.73 -13.92
CA LEU A 530 0.39 -36.73 -12.72
C LEU A 530 1.58 -35.76 -12.92
N CYS A 531 1.81 -34.92 -11.92
CA CYS A 531 2.77 -33.83 -11.96
C CYS A 531 3.66 -33.79 -10.72
N GLY A 532 4.77 -33.06 -10.79
CA GLY A 532 5.68 -32.88 -9.66
C GLY A 532 4.99 -32.33 -8.42
N THR A 533 3.94 -31.53 -8.60
CA THR A 533 3.11 -31.03 -7.49
C THR A 533 2.47 -32.14 -6.67
N ASP A 534 2.11 -33.28 -7.29
CA ASP A 534 1.55 -34.43 -6.55
C ASP A 534 2.60 -35.09 -5.64
N LEU A 535 3.89 -35.02 -5.99
CA LEU A 535 4.97 -35.44 -5.10
C LEU A 535 5.12 -34.51 -3.89
N HIS A 536 4.84 -33.21 -4.03
CA HIS A 536 4.87 -32.27 -2.90
C HIS A 536 3.75 -32.56 -1.89
N PHE A 537 2.61 -33.09 -2.34
CA PHE A 537 1.46 -33.40 -1.49
C PHE A 537 1.30 -34.88 -1.13
N VAL A 538 2.23 -35.76 -1.53
CA VAL A 538 2.15 -37.20 -1.22
C VAL A 538 2.12 -37.49 0.29
N THR A 539 2.68 -36.59 1.11
CA THR A 539 2.69 -36.69 2.57
C THR A 539 1.46 -36.06 3.25
N THR A 540 0.51 -35.54 2.47
CA THR A 540 -0.73 -34.90 2.96
C THR A 540 -1.90 -35.88 2.82
N ASP A 541 -2.76 -35.99 3.84
CA ASP A 541 -3.97 -36.83 3.77
C ASP A 541 -5.03 -36.17 2.89
N MET A 542 -4.87 -36.32 1.58
CA MET A 542 -5.72 -35.74 0.54
C MET A 542 -5.70 -36.60 -0.72
N VAL A 543 -6.76 -36.52 -1.53
CA VAL A 543 -6.83 -37.16 -2.84
C VAL A 543 -5.87 -36.48 -3.79
N LEU A 544 -5.04 -37.26 -4.46
CA LEU A 544 -4.02 -36.74 -5.36
C LEU A 544 -4.58 -36.41 -6.76
N GLY A 545 -3.81 -35.72 -7.61
CA GLY A 545 -4.17 -35.36 -8.98
C GLY A 545 -4.89 -34.01 -9.11
N HIS A 546 -4.38 -33.14 -9.97
CA HIS A 546 -4.93 -31.81 -10.26
C HIS A 546 -4.94 -31.50 -11.77
N GLU A 547 -4.96 -32.54 -12.60
CA GLU A 547 -4.85 -32.48 -14.06
C GLU A 547 -5.89 -33.41 -14.70
N ALA A 548 -7.16 -33.27 -14.34
CA ALA A 548 -8.16 -34.31 -14.58
C ALA A 548 -9.19 -33.97 -15.67
N ILE A 549 -9.62 -35.01 -16.37
CA ILE A 549 -10.64 -35.01 -17.43
C ILE A 549 -11.72 -36.04 -17.08
N GLY A 550 -12.98 -35.68 -17.30
CA GLY A 550 -14.09 -36.58 -17.09
C GLY A 550 -15.36 -36.20 -17.85
N ILE A 551 -16.42 -36.93 -17.57
CA ILE A 551 -17.74 -36.73 -18.13
C ILE A 551 -18.68 -36.23 -17.04
N VAL A 552 -19.41 -35.16 -17.30
CA VAL A 552 -20.41 -34.63 -16.36
C VAL A 552 -21.49 -35.68 -16.12
N HIS A 553 -21.64 -36.11 -14.87
CA HIS A 553 -22.60 -37.14 -14.45
C HIS A 553 -23.91 -36.52 -13.94
N SER A 554 -23.80 -35.55 -13.03
CA SER A 554 -24.94 -34.80 -12.50
C SER A 554 -24.54 -33.35 -12.18
N ILE A 555 -25.54 -32.47 -12.12
CA ILE A 555 -25.36 -31.02 -11.97
C ILE A 555 -26.31 -30.48 -10.89
N GLY A 556 -25.87 -29.45 -10.17
CA GLY A 556 -26.71 -28.64 -9.29
C GLY A 556 -27.70 -27.78 -10.07
N SER A 557 -28.67 -27.19 -9.35
CA SER A 557 -29.78 -26.43 -9.93
C SER A 557 -29.38 -25.15 -10.68
N ASP A 558 -28.24 -24.55 -10.31
CA ASP A 558 -27.79 -23.24 -10.82
C ASP A 558 -26.71 -23.37 -11.89
N VAL A 559 -26.33 -24.60 -12.24
CA VAL A 559 -25.33 -24.93 -13.26
C VAL A 559 -25.90 -24.65 -14.65
N SER A 560 -25.17 -23.89 -15.49
CA SER A 560 -25.65 -23.45 -16.81
C SER A 560 -24.62 -23.48 -17.95
N ALA A 561 -23.33 -23.43 -17.63
CA ALA A 561 -22.22 -23.51 -18.59
C ALA A 561 -21.95 -24.93 -19.09
N VAL A 562 -22.26 -25.98 -18.31
CA VAL A 562 -22.09 -27.40 -18.68
C VAL A 562 -23.38 -28.19 -18.52
N LYS A 563 -23.50 -29.31 -19.24
CA LYS A 563 -24.64 -30.25 -19.14
C LYS A 563 -24.15 -31.68 -18.93
N VAL A 564 -25.05 -32.53 -18.42
CA VAL A 564 -24.80 -33.98 -18.31
C VAL A 564 -24.35 -34.56 -19.65
N GLY A 565 -23.28 -35.35 -19.63
CA GLY A 565 -22.63 -35.91 -20.81
C GLY A 565 -21.53 -35.04 -21.42
N ASP A 566 -21.39 -33.77 -21.05
CA ASP A 566 -20.28 -32.94 -21.54
C ASP A 566 -18.93 -33.49 -21.04
N ARG A 567 -17.92 -33.48 -21.91
CA ARG A 567 -16.53 -33.79 -21.57
C ARG A 567 -15.82 -32.55 -21.05
N VAL A 568 -15.41 -32.59 -19.79
CA VAL A 568 -14.84 -31.44 -19.08
C VAL A 568 -13.51 -31.81 -18.43
N GLY A 569 -12.64 -30.81 -18.27
CA GLY A 569 -11.41 -30.91 -17.49
C GLY A 569 -11.29 -29.80 -16.47
N TRP A 570 -10.46 -30.02 -15.46
CA TRP A 570 -10.11 -29.01 -14.47
C TRP A 570 -8.66 -29.14 -14.03
N GLY A 571 -8.14 -28.01 -13.55
CA GLY A 571 -6.77 -27.87 -13.08
C GLY A 571 -6.66 -27.67 -11.58
N TYR A 572 -5.63 -26.90 -11.21
CA TYR A 572 -5.25 -26.62 -9.83
C TYR A 572 -6.34 -25.89 -9.00
N PRO A 573 -7.05 -24.87 -9.52
CA PRO A 573 -8.14 -24.22 -8.77
C PRO A 573 -9.48 -24.95 -8.89
N ASN A 574 -10.24 -24.95 -7.80
CA ASN A 574 -11.66 -25.35 -7.78
C ASN A 574 -12.60 -24.15 -7.78
N TRP A 575 -12.25 -23.10 -7.05
CA TRP A 575 -13.16 -21.96 -6.88
C TRP A 575 -12.39 -20.66 -6.68
N THR A 576 -12.94 -19.57 -7.18
CA THR A 576 -12.47 -18.22 -6.90
C THR A 576 -13.64 -17.31 -6.60
N CYS A 577 -13.42 -16.28 -5.78
CA CYS A 577 -14.54 -15.53 -5.20
C CYS A 577 -15.36 -14.69 -6.18
N GLY A 578 -14.89 -14.49 -7.41
CA GLY A 578 -15.60 -13.74 -8.45
C GLY A 578 -15.73 -12.24 -8.20
N LYS A 579 -15.31 -11.75 -7.02
CA LYS A 579 -15.57 -10.39 -6.54
C LYS A 579 -14.34 -9.61 -6.05
N CYS A 580 -13.20 -10.28 -5.86
CA CYS A 580 -11.95 -9.58 -5.55
C CYS A 580 -11.38 -8.94 -6.81
N GLU A 581 -10.49 -7.96 -6.64
CA GLU A 581 -9.78 -7.30 -7.74
C GLU A 581 -9.29 -8.30 -8.80
N TRP A 582 -8.55 -9.32 -8.38
CA TRP A 582 -7.95 -10.29 -9.29
C TRP A 582 -9.01 -11.02 -10.12
N CYS A 583 -10.12 -11.41 -9.51
CA CYS A 583 -11.23 -12.01 -10.24
C CYS A 583 -11.89 -11.04 -11.22
N LEU A 584 -12.11 -9.78 -10.81
CA LEU A 584 -12.77 -8.76 -11.64
C LEU A 584 -11.92 -8.29 -12.81
N ARG A 585 -10.59 -8.33 -12.67
CA ARG A 585 -9.63 -8.04 -13.75
C ARG A 585 -9.47 -9.19 -14.76
N GLY A 586 -10.12 -10.33 -14.51
CA GLY A 586 -9.91 -11.56 -15.29
C GLY A 586 -8.60 -12.28 -14.96
N GLU A 587 -7.93 -11.90 -13.88
CA GLU A 587 -6.70 -12.49 -13.31
C GLU A 587 -7.04 -13.39 -12.11
N ASP A 588 -8.10 -14.19 -12.25
CA ASP A 588 -8.67 -14.99 -11.17
C ASP A 588 -7.72 -16.04 -10.59
N ASN A 589 -6.64 -16.38 -11.29
CA ASN A 589 -5.54 -17.20 -10.77
C ASN A 589 -4.79 -16.56 -9.58
N TYR A 590 -4.96 -15.28 -9.30
CA TYR A 590 -4.37 -14.59 -8.14
C TYR A 590 -5.39 -14.28 -7.04
N CYS A 591 -6.58 -14.89 -7.09
CA CYS A 591 -7.62 -14.66 -6.10
C CYS A 591 -7.16 -15.05 -4.67
N PRO A 592 -7.17 -14.14 -3.68
CA PRO A 592 -6.72 -14.47 -2.31
C PRO A 592 -7.64 -15.44 -1.58
N ASN A 593 -8.89 -15.55 -2.02
CA ASN A 593 -9.91 -16.45 -1.45
C ASN A 593 -10.11 -17.72 -2.27
N TRP A 594 -9.21 -18.00 -3.22
CA TRP A 594 -9.30 -19.20 -4.03
C TRP A 594 -9.32 -20.48 -3.18
N LYS A 595 -10.05 -21.49 -3.66
CA LYS A 595 -9.91 -22.87 -3.20
C LYS A 595 -9.06 -23.61 -4.22
N ILE A 596 -7.91 -24.11 -3.80
CA ILE A 596 -6.92 -24.74 -4.67
C ILE A 596 -6.47 -26.09 -4.13
N TYR A 597 -6.01 -26.92 -5.04
CA TYR A 597 -5.44 -28.22 -4.75
C TYR A 597 -4.31 -28.12 -3.71
N GLY A 598 -4.38 -28.97 -2.68
CA GLY A 598 -3.44 -28.97 -1.56
C GLY A 598 -3.84 -28.13 -0.36
N LEU A 599 -4.81 -27.22 -0.49
CA LEU A 599 -5.22 -26.31 0.60
C LEU A 599 -6.72 -26.36 0.94
N ALA A 600 -7.58 -26.75 0.00
CA ALA A 600 -9.03 -26.80 0.20
C ALA A 600 -9.64 -27.99 -0.55
N ASP A 601 -10.82 -28.42 -0.11
CA ASP A 601 -11.60 -29.52 -0.70
C ASP A 601 -10.71 -30.77 -0.96
N LEU A 602 -10.01 -31.23 0.10
CA LEU A 602 -8.93 -32.22 0.03
C LEU A 602 -9.36 -33.59 -0.49
N GLU A 603 -10.67 -33.85 -0.47
CA GLU A 603 -11.36 -35.03 -0.98
C GLU A 603 -11.70 -34.95 -2.48
N GLN A 604 -11.37 -33.86 -3.19
CA GLN A 604 -11.82 -33.58 -4.57
C GLN A 604 -10.72 -33.66 -5.64
N GLY A 605 -9.63 -34.40 -5.38
CA GLY A 605 -8.55 -34.65 -6.34
C GLY A 605 -8.97 -35.51 -7.55
N GLY A 606 -8.15 -35.48 -8.60
CA GLY A 606 -8.36 -36.13 -9.89
C GLY A 606 -8.00 -37.62 -9.95
N LEU A 607 -7.20 -38.12 -9.01
CA LEU A 607 -6.95 -39.55 -8.84
C LEU A 607 -8.09 -40.16 -8.03
N SER A 608 -9.26 -40.14 -8.64
CA SER A 608 -10.53 -40.62 -8.11
C SER A 608 -11.44 -41.14 -9.22
N SER A 609 -12.51 -41.84 -8.88
CA SER A 609 -13.54 -42.24 -9.85
C SER A 609 -14.59 -41.14 -10.05
N VAL A 610 -14.88 -40.35 -9.01
CA VAL A 610 -15.80 -39.19 -9.06
C VAL A 610 -15.23 -38.01 -8.28
N SER A 611 -15.31 -36.83 -8.88
CA SER A 611 -14.96 -35.55 -8.23
C SER A 611 -16.11 -34.56 -8.37
N VAL A 612 -16.42 -33.84 -7.30
CA VAL A 612 -17.39 -32.76 -7.25
C VAL A 612 -16.65 -31.43 -7.39
N ARG A 613 -16.98 -30.68 -8.43
CA ARG A 613 -16.30 -29.42 -8.80
C ARG A 613 -17.28 -28.28 -8.90
N LYS A 614 -16.81 -27.07 -8.64
CA LYS A 614 -17.60 -25.86 -8.95
C LYS A 614 -17.61 -25.65 -10.45
N GLU A 615 -18.79 -25.35 -11.00
CA GLU A 615 -18.95 -25.12 -12.44
C GLU A 615 -17.95 -24.08 -12.98
N GLN A 616 -17.66 -23.06 -12.17
CA GLN A 616 -16.78 -21.95 -12.49
C GLN A 616 -15.41 -22.37 -13.06
N TRP A 617 -14.85 -23.50 -12.63
CA TRP A 617 -13.52 -23.98 -13.00
C TRP A 617 -13.54 -25.29 -13.80
N LEU A 618 -14.66 -25.60 -14.45
CA LEU A 618 -14.77 -26.68 -15.43
C LEU A 618 -14.61 -26.13 -16.86
N PHE A 619 -13.72 -26.77 -17.62
CA PHE A 619 -13.42 -26.39 -19.01
C PHE A 619 -13.86 -27.49 -19.96
N LYS A 620 -14.70 -27.16 -20.95
CA LYS A 620 -15.07 -28.12 -22.00
C LYS A 620 -13.84 -28.50 -22.83
N ILE A 621 -13.67 -29.79 -23.07
CA ILE A 621 -12.54 -30.30 -23.85
C ILE A 621 -12.94 -30.38 -25.33
N PRO A 622 -12.19 -29.74 -26.25
CA PRO A 622 -12.46 -29.81 -27.68
C PRO A 622 -12.56 -31.27 -28.18
N GLU A 623 -13.50 -31.56 -29.09
CA GLU A 623 -13.71 -32.92 -29.62
C GLU A 623 -12.46 -33.47 -30.31
N SER A 624 -11.72 -32.61 -31.02
CA SER A 624 -10.50 -32.95 -31.75
C SER A 624 -9.29 -33.25 -30.85
N MET A 625 -9.42 -33.11 -29.53
CA MET A 625 -8.36 -33.35 -28.55
C MET A 625 -8.66 -34.61 -27.75
N SER A 626 -7.66 -35.47 -27.59
CA SER A 626 -7.76 -36.66 -26.73
C SER A 626 -7.80 -36.25 -25.25
N SER A 627 -8.44 -37.05 -24.39
CA SER A 627 -8.42 -36.80 -22.94
C SER A 627 -7.00 -36.88 -22.36
N GLU A 628 -6.13 -37.67 -22.98
CA GLU A 628 -4.74 -37.85 -22.57
C GLU A 628 -3.88 -36.63 -22.88
N ASP A 629 -4.11 -35.98 -24.02
CA ASP A 629 -3.50 -34.69 -24.32
C ASP A 629 -4.10 -33.60 -23.41
N ALA A 630 -5.41 -33.61 -23.20
CA ALA A 630 -6.10 -32.56 -22.45
C ALA A 630 -5.72 -32.52 -20.97
N ALA A 631 -5.53 -33.67 -20.33
CA ALA A 631 -5.23 -33.76 -18.89
C ALA A 631 -3.99 -32.92 -18.51
N PRO A 632 -2.79 -33.13 -19.09
CA PRO A 632 -1.61 -32.34 -18.75
C PRO A 632 -1.67 -30.87 -19.19
N LEU A 633 -2.57 -30.51 -20.10
CA LEU A 633 -2.84 -29.11 -20.46
C LEU A 633 -3.60 -28.35 -19.36
N MET A 634 -4.24 -29.04 -18.41
CA MET A 634 -4.90 -28.41 -17.26
C MET A 634 -3.93 -27.81 -16.23
N CYS A 635 -2.64 -28.10 -16.36
CA CYS A 635 -1.60 -27.55 -15.50
C CYS A 635 -0.35 -27.20 -16.29
N GLY A 636 0.39 -28.21 -16.77
CA GLY A 636 1.66 -27.98 -17.46
C GLY A 636 1.53 -27.11 -18.70
N GLY A 637 0.53 -27.42 -19.53
CA GLY A 637 0.30 -26.68 -20.77
C GLY A 637 -0.11 -25.24 -20.51
N SER A 638 -1.06 -25.02 -19.60
CA SER A 638 -1.55 -23.68 -19.29
C SER A 638 -0.50 -22.83 -18.55
N THR A 639 0.32 -23.45 -17.69
CA THR A 639 1.41 -22.76 -16.98
C THR A 639 2.45 -22.18 -17.94
N VAL A 640 2.82 -22.90 -19.00
CA VAL A 640 3.75 -22.37 -20.01
C VAL A 640 3.05 -21.43 -21.01
N TRP A 641 1.76 -21.64 -21.26
CA TRP A 641 0.98 -20.82 -22.17
C TRP A 641 0.82 -19.37 -21.69
N THR A 642 0.51 -19.16 -20.41
CA THR A 642 0.28 -17.83 -19.83
C THR A 642 1.43 -16.84 -20.10
N PRO A 643 2.69 -17.11 -19.72
CA PRO A 643 3.79 -16.17 -19.97
C PRO A 643 4.14 -16.05 -21.46
N LEU A 644 3.95 -17.12 -22.26
CA LEU A 644 4.15 -17.05 -23.71
C LEU A 644 3.19 -16.04 -24.34
N VAL A 645 1.89 -16.13 -24.07
CA VAL A 645 0.91 -15.20 -24.66
C VAL A 645 1.07 -13.78 -24.14
N ASN A 646 1.30 -13.61 -22.83
CA ASN A 646 1.33 -12.28 -22.23
C ASN A 646 2.61 -11.49 -22.58
N HIS A 647 3.72 -12.18 -22.81
CA HIS A 647 5.03 -11.53 -22.87
C HIS A 647 5.87 -11.83 -24.12
N VAL A 648 5.48 -12.81 -24.94
CA VAL A 648 6.18 -13.14 -26.19
C VAL A 648 5.54 -12.43 -27.38
N LYS A 649 6.38 -11.98 -28.31
CA LYS A 649 6.00 -11.35 -29.57
C LYS A 649 6.64 -12.14 -30.71
N PRO A 650 6.07 -12.13 -31.94
CA PRO A 650 6.56 -12.94 -33.05
C PRO A 650 8.04 -12.76 -33.40
N TYR A 651 8.62 -11.60 -33.12
CA TYR A 651 10.03 -11.30 -33.39
C TYR A 651 10.98 -11.66 -32.23
N HIS A 652 10.46 -12.10 -31.09
CA HIS A 652 11.30 -12.48 -29.95
C HIS A 652 11.95 -13.85 -30.17
N ARG A 653 13.16 -13.97 -29.61
CA ARG A 653 13.88 -15.23 -29.45
C ARG A 653 13.61 -15.80 -28.05
N VAL A 654 13.06 -17.01 -27.99
CA VAL A 654 12.61 -17.63 -26.73
C VAL A 654 13.52 -18.79 -26.34
N GLY A 655 14.27 -18.60 -25.27
CA GLY A 655 15.06 -19.64 -24.61
C GLY A 655 14.20 -20.49 -23.69
N ILE A 656 14.28 -21.82 -23.81
CA ILE A 656 13.57 -22.78 -22.96
C ILE A 656 14.60 -23.63 -22.23
N VAL A 657 14.58 -23.57 -20.89
CA VAL A 657 15.54 -24.27 -20.03
C VAL A 657 14.92 -25.54 -19.48
N GLY A 658 15.44 -26.68 -19.91
CA GLY A 658 14.98 -28.01 -19.50
C GLY A 658 13.84 -28.54 -20.36
N ILE A 659 13.98 -29.80 -20.79
CA ILE A 659 12.99 -30.51 -21.61
C ILE A 659 12.34 -31.58 -20.73
N GLY A 660 11.30 -31.19 -20.00
CA GLY A 660 10.52 -32.05 -19.11
C GLY A 660 9.02 -31.91 -19.38
N GLY A 661 8.20 -32.16 -18.37
CA GLY A 661 6.73 -32.01 -18.45
C GLY A 661 6.25 -30.62 -18.88
N LEU A 662 6.96 -29.55 -18.48
CA LEU A 662 6.69 -28.17 -18.94
C LEU A 662 7.42 -27.85 -20.25
N GLY A 663 8.71 -28.17 -20.32
CA GLY A 663 9.58 -27.78 -21.43
C GLY A 663 9.14 -28.27 -22.80
N HIS A 664 8.70 -29.53 -22.92
CA HIS A 664 8.24 -30.07 -24.21
C HIS A 664 6.97 -29.38 -24.72
N LEU A 665 6.11 -28.89 -23.82
CA LEU A 665 4.92 -28.10 -24.18
C LEU A 665 5.31 -26.66 -24.52
N ALA A 666 6.22 -26.06 -23.75
CA ALA A 666 6.72 -24.71 -24.02
C ALA A 666 7.35 -24.61 -25.42
N ILE A 667 8.12 -25.63 -25.84
CA ILE A 667 8.73 -25.69 -27.18
C ILE A 667 7.64 -25.68 -28.25
N GLN A 668 6.65 -26.57 -28.13
CA GLN A 668 5.57 -26.69 -29.10
C GLN A 668 4.71 -25.42 -29.17
N PHE A 669 4.30 -24.86 -28.03
CA PHE A 669 3.50 -23.63 -28.00
C PHE A 669 4.26 -22.47 -28.64
N ALA A 670 5.52 -22.25 -28.24
CA ALA A 670 6.32 -21.16 -28.78
C ALA A 670 6.59 -21.34 -30.29
N ALA A 671 6.98 -22.53 -30.73
CA ALA A 671 7.22 -22.80 -32.15
C ALA A 671 5.95 -22.56 -33.00
N LYS A 672 4.78 -23.00 -32.51
CA LYS A 672 3.49 -22.81 -33.20
C LYS A 672 2.94 -21.39 -33.12
N MET A 673 3.43 -20.57 -32.19
CA MET A 673 3.20 -19.11 -32.19
C MET A 673 4.09 -18.38 -33.22
N GLY A 674 5.02 -19.08 -33.88
CA GLY A 674 5.89 -18.53 -34.91
C GLY A 674 7.14 -17.85 -34.39
N VAL A 675 7.55 -18.09 -33.14
CA VAL A 675 8.78 -17.52 -32.58
C VAL A 675 9.99 -18.44 -32.72
N GLU A 676 11.19 -17.86 -32.73
CA GLU A 676 12.44 -18.63 -32.78
C GLU A 676 12.74 -19.24 -31.39
N VAL A 677 12.65 -20.57 -31.31
CA VAL A 677 12.83 -21.32 -30.06
C VAL A 677 14.24 -21.87 -29.93
N VAL A 678 14.87 -21.60 -28.80
CA VAL A 678 16.23 -22.06 -28.44
C VAL A 678 16.15 -22.88 -27.17
N VAL A 679 16.72 -24.08 -27.17
CA VAL A 679 16.62 -25.00 -26.03
C VAL A 679 17.94 -25.17 -25.33
N PHE A 680 17.90 -25.10 -23.99
CA PHE A 680 19.03 -25.32 -23.10
C PHE A 680 18.78 -26.58 -22.27
N SER A 681 19.67 -27.56 -22.34
CA SER A 681 19.50 -28.84 -21.67
C SER A 681 20.83 -29.32 -21.08
N ALA A 682 20.78 -29.94 -19.89
CA ALA A 682 21.95 -30.56 -19.28
C ALA A 682 22.35 -31.88 -19.98
N THR A 683 21.46 -32.51 -20.75
CA THR A 683 21.76 -33.80 -21.41
C THR A 683 21.50 -33.72 -22.90
N GLU A 684 22.41 -34.34 -23.67
CA GLU A 684 22.36 -34.38 -25.13
C GLU A 684 21.24 -35.30 -25.68
N SER A 685 20.82 -36.29 -24.90
CA SER A 685 19.87 -37.34 -25.30
C SER A 685 18.52 -36.84 -25.81
N LYS A 686 18.16 -35.58 -25.51
CA LYS A 686 16.89 -34.97 -25.90
C LYS A 686 17.00 -34.00 -27.10
N ARG A 687 18.17 -33.88 -27.73
CA ARG A 687 18.36 -32.96 -28.87
C ARG A 687 17.39 -33.25 -30.01
N GLY A 688 17.38 -34.50 -30.48
CA GLY A 688 16.56 -34.88 -31.64
C GLY A 688 15.08 -34.59 -31.41
N GLU A 689 14.58 -34.92 -30.22
CA GLU A 689 13.19 -34.67 -29.85
C GLU A 689 12.89 -33.18 -29.68
N ALA A 690 13.77 -32.38 -29.06
CA ALA A 690 13.59 -30.93 -28.98
C ALA A 690 13.44 -30.27 -30.36
N LEU A 691 14.26 -30.70 -31.33
CA LEU A 691 14.20 -30.22 -32.71
C LEU A 691 12.90 -30.67 -33.40
N GLN A 692 12.47 -31.92 -33.20
CA GLN A 692 11.19 -32.42 -33.71
C GLN A 692 9.98 -31.67 -33.14
N LEU A 693 10.05 -31.24 -31.87
CA LEU A 693 9.01 -30.46 -31.20
C LEU A 693 8.95 -29.00 -31.71
N GLY A 694 9.93 -28.54 -32.49
CA GLY A 694 9.95 -27.22 -33.12
C GLY A 694 11.06 -26.29 -32.63
N ALA A 695 12.01 -26.76 -31.83
CA ALA A 695 13.19 -25.96 -31.50
C ALA A 695 14.05 -25.70 -32.74
N LYS A 696 14.53 -24.47 -32.90
CA LYS A 696 15.46 -24.10 -33.97
C LYS A 696 16.91 -24.42 -33.60
N GLU A 697 17.24 -24.24 -32.33
CA GLU A 697 18.59 -24.45 -31.78
C GLU A 697 18.55 -25.22 -30.46
N PHE A 698 19.63 -25.93 -30.19
CA PHE A 698 19.81 -26.69 -28.95
C PHE A 698 21.25 -26.56 -28.46
N TYR A 699 21.38 -26.23 -27.18
CA TYR A 699 22.65 -26.06 -26.49
C TYR A 699 22.73 -26.97 -25.27
N LEU A 700 23.80 -27.77 -25.21
CA LEU A 700 24.16 -28.58 -24.06
C LEU A 700 24.77 -27.66 -23.00
N THR A 701 24.28 -27.71 -21.76
CA THR A 701 24.71 -26.82 -20.67
C THR A 701 25.47 -27.51 -19.55
N GLN A 702 25.61 -28.84 -19.60
CA GLN A 702 26.32 -29.60 -18.57
C GLN A 702 27.83 -29.33 -18.63
N ASN A 703 28.43 -29.11 -17.46
CA ASN A 703 29.86 -28.84 -17.28
C ASN A 703 30.35 -27.57 -18.01
N ILE A 704 29.47 -26.57 -18.16
CA ILE A 704 29.82 -25.27 -18.73
C ILE A 704 29.54 -24.19 -17.70
N ASP A 705 30.60 -23.51 -17.27
CA ASP A 705 30.56 -22.48 -16.23
C ASP A 705 30.41 -21.06 -16.80
N ASP A 706 30.43 -20.91 -18.12
CA ASP A 706 30.17 -19.65 -18.83
C ASP A 706 29.46 -19.89 -20.17
N TYR A 707 28.24 -19.39 -20.31
CA TYR A 707 27.45 -19.60 -21.53
C TYR A 707 27.83 -18.68 -22.69
N SER A 708 28.74 -17.71 -22.52
CA SER A 708 29.31 -17.02 -23.67
C SER A 708 30.09 -17.98 -24.58
N ALA A 709 30.60 -19.09 -24.03
CA ALA A 709 31.31 -20.13 -24.77
C ALA A 709 30.40 -21.04 -25.62
N LEU A 710 29.06 -20.93 -25.47
CA LEU A 710 28.10 -21.74 -26.24
C LEU A 710 28.03 -21.34 -27.73
N GLY A 711 28.70 -20.25 -28.14
CA GLY A 711 28.70 -19.80 -29.54
C GLY A 711 27.35 -19.26 -30.00
N ILE A 712 26.55 -18.72 -29.08
CA ILE A 712 25.25 -18.13 -29.39
C ILE A 712 25.45 -16.79 -30.10
N THR A 713 25.04 -16.72 -31.37
CA THR A 713 25.25 -15.53 -32.21
C THR A 713 24.13 -14.48 -32.05
N LYS A 714 22.93 -14.90 -31.65
CA LYS A 714 21.76 -14.03 -31.42
C LYS A 714 21.29 -14.13 -29.98
N GLN A 715 21.17 -12.99 -29.30
CA GLN A 715 20.76 -12.95 -27.90
C GLN A 715 19.29 -13.38 -27.68
N ILE A 716 18.98 -13.82 -26.45
CA ILE A 716 17.66 -14.32 -26.05
C ILE A 716 16.83 -13.20 -25.43
N ASP A 717 15.60 -13.00 -25.91
CA ASP A 717 14.68 -11.97 -25.41
C ASP A 717 13.80 -12.47 -24.25
N ARG A 718 13.44 -13.75 -24.25
CA ARG A 718 12.55 -14.37 -23.26
C ARG A 718 13.12 -15.70 -22.83
N LEU A 719 13.30 -15.92 -21.53
CA LEU A 719 13.84 -17.16 -20.97
C LEU A 719 12.77 -17.84 -20.10
N ILE A 720 12.28 -19.00 -20.53
CA ILE A 720 11.30 -19.82 -19.81
C ILE A 720 12.03 -20.95 -19.09
N ILE A 721 11.95 -20.98 -17.76
CA ILE A 721 12.64 -21.97 -16.94
C ILE A 721 11.67 -23.08 -16.58
N CYS A 722 11.92 -24.27 -17.14
CA CYS A 722 11.10 -25.47 -17.04
C CYS A 722 11.83 -26.63 -16.32
N THR A 723 13.01 -26.39 -15.76
CA THR A 723 13.79 -27.39 -15.02
C THR A 723 13.49 -27.32 -13.52
N SER A 724 13.45 -28.48 -12.86
CA SER A 724 13.38 -28.60 -11.40
C SER A 724 14.77 -28.61 -10.73
N ALA A 725 15.85 -28.67 -11.50
CA ALA A 725 17.19 -28.55 -10.97
C ALA A 725 17.46 -27.10 -10.52
N LYS A 726 18.19 -26.94 -9.41
CA LYS A 726 18.67 -25.63 -8.97
C LYS A 726 19.54 -25.01 -10.07
N LEU A 727 19.21 -23.80 -10.47
CA LEU A 727 19.83 -23.11 -11.60
C LEU A 727 20.60 -21.89 -11.11
N ASN A 728 21.85 -21.75 -11.55
CA ASN A 728 22.56 -20.48 -11.45
C ASN A 728 22.16 -19.59 -12.63
N LEU A 729 21.21 -18.68 -12.40
CA LEU A 729 20.74 -17.77 -13.44
C LEU A 729 21.83 -16.88 -14.01
N GLY A 730 22.90 -16.59 -13.25
CA GLY A 730 24.02 -15.79 -13.71
C GLY A 730 24.70 -16.34 -14.95
N LEU A 731 24.66 -17.67 -15.16
CA LEU A 731 25.23 -18.32 -16.34
C LEU A 731 24.54 -17.87 -17.64
N PHE A 732 23.25 -17.52 -17.60
CA PHE A 732 22.51 -17.09 -18.79
C PHE A 732 22.75 -15.62 -19.15
N TYR A 733 23.26 -14.80 -18.23
CA TYR A 733 23.36 -13.36 -18.43
C TYR A 733 24.16 -12.93 -19.66
N PRO A 734 25.28 -13.59 -20.03
CA PRO A 734 26.03 -13.25 -21.24
C PRO A 734 25.24 -13.44 -22.55
N ILE A 735 24.22 -14.30 -22.55
CA ILE A 735 23.46 -14.69 -23.74
C ILE A 735 22.06 -14.06 -23.79
N LEU A 736 21.68 -13.31 -22.76
CA LEU A 736 20.42 -12.55 -22.71
C LEU A 736 20.56 -11.20 -23.41
N ASN A 737 19.50 -10.78 -24.10
CA ASN A 737 19.40 -9.46 -24.68
C ASN A 737 19.15 -8.40 -23.58
N ALA A 738 19.45 -7.13 -23.86
CA ALA A 738 19.00 -6.05 -23.00
C ALA A 738 17.47 -6.08 -22.88
N GLN A 739 16.95 -5.85 -21.67
CA GLN A 739 15.52 -5.95 -21.34
C GLN A 739 14.90 -7.34 -21.51
N ALA A 740 15.72 -8.41 -21.56
CA ALA A 740 15.17 -9.76 -21.58
C ALA A 740 14.34 -10.07 -20.33
N MET A 741 13.29 -10.88 -20.49
CA MET A 741 12.44 -11.33 -19.37
C MET A 741 12.65 -12.81 -19.08
N ILE A 742 12.77 -13.14 -17.80
CA ILE A 742 13.00 -14.48 -17.28
C ILE A 742 11.76 -14.93 -16.50
N PHE A 743 11.26 -16.12 -16.80
CA PHE A 743 10.06 -16.71 -16.20
C PHE A 743 10.39 -18.04 -15.50
N PRO A 744 10.62 -18.03 -14.18
CA PRO A 744 10.69 -19.24 -13.37
C PRO A 744 9.29 -19.86 -13.25
N LEU A 745 9.09 -21.06 -13.83
CA LEU A 745 7.79 -21.75 -13.81
C LEU A 745 7.76 -22.99 -12.92
N THR A 746 8.91 -23.50 -12.51
CA THR A 746 8.98 -24.69 -11.66
C THR A 746 8.70 -24.34 -10.20
N ALA A 747 7.77 -25.07 -9.58
CA ALA A 747 7.58 -25.04 -8.13
C ALA A 747 8.81 -25.65 -7.44
N SER A 748 9.50 -24.85 -6.63
CA SER A 748 10.71 -25.24 -5.92
C SER A 748 10.86 -24.38 -4.67
N ASP A 749 11.35 -24.98 -3.59
CA ASP A 749 11.74 -24.26 -2.38
C ASP A 749 13.17 -23.72 -2.51
N GLY A 750 13.44 -22.56 -1.89
CA GLY A 750 14.76 -21.94 -1.82
C GLY A 750 14.83 -20.55 -2.45
N GLU A 751 16.04 -20.01 -2.52
CA GLU A 751 16.29 -18.66 -3.04
C GLU A 751 16.61 -18.66 -4.54
N LEU A 752 16.09 -17.67 -5.26
CA LEU A 752 16.43 -17.40 -6.65
C LEU A 752 17.55 -16.35 -6.72
N THR A 753 18.79 -16.81 -6.83
CA THR A 753 19.97 -15.93 -6.82
C THR A 753 20.32 -15.40 -8.21
N VAL A 754 20.57 -14.08 -8.33
CA VAL A 754 20.93 -13.41 -9.58
C VAL A 754 22.02 -12.34 -9.43
N PRO A 755 22.84 -12.08 -10.47
CA PRO A 755 23.86 -11.02 -10.44
C PRO A 755 23.28 -9.59 -10.42
N TYR A 756 23.20 -8.98 -9.23
CA TYR A 756 22.55 -7.68 -8.99
C TYR A 756 22.90 -6.58 -10.00
N PHE A 757 24.20 -6.24 -10.14
CA PHE A 757 24.60 -5.13 -11.00
C PHE A 757 24.32 -5.41 -12.48
N ALA A 758 24.49 -6.64 -12.93
CA ALA A 758 24.21 -7.01 -14.31
C ALA A 758 22.70 -7.02 -14.61
N THR A 759 21.86 -7.39 -13.64
CA THR A 759 20.40 -7.28 -13.74
C THR A 759 19.99 -5.83 -13.95
N VAL A 760 20.53 -4.92 -13.13
CA VAL A 760 20.25 -3.47 -13.21
C VAL A 760 20.78 -2.87 -14.52
N ARG A 761 22.04 -3.13 -14.86
CA ARG A 761 22.71 -2.54 -16.03
C ARG A 761 22.01 -2.92 -17.34
N ASN A 762 21.60 -4.17 -17.48
CA ASN A 762 20.97 -4.67 -18.70
C ASN A 762 19.43 -4.52 -18.68
N GLY A 763 18.85 -3.99 -17.60
CA GLY A 763 17.40 -3.82 -17.45
C GLY A 763 16.62 -5.13 -17.49
N LEU A 764 17.18 -6.23 -16.96
CA LEU A 764 16.55 -7.55 -17.03
C LEU A 764 15.34 -7.65 -16.10
N HIS A 765 14.30 -8.37 -16.54
CA HIS A 765 13.10 -8.63 -15.76
C HIS A 765 13.05 -10.09 -15.32
N ILE A 766 12.70 -10.31 -14.06
CA ILE A 766 12.42 -11.64 -13.52
C ILE A 766 10.97 -11.62 -13.04
N SER A 767 10.11 -12.42 -13.66
CA SER A 767 8.67 -12.40 -13.44
C SER A 767 8.18 -13.80 -13.10
N GLY A 768 7.57 -13.94 -11.93
CA GLY A 768 6.87 -15.17 -11.55
C GLY A 768 5.55 -15.28 -12.30
N SER A 769 5.20 -16.51 -12.70
CA SER A 769 3.91 -16.84 -13.30
C SER A 769 3.39 -18.11 -12.65
N VAL A 770 2.13 -18.11 -12.23
CA VAL A 770 1.49 -19.27 -11.58
C VAL A 770 0.17 -19.57 -12.27
N ILE A 771 0.02 -20.83 -12.68
CA ILE A 771 -1.16 -21.40 -13.36
C ILE A 771 -1.74 -20.48 -14.47
N ALA A 772 -2.98 -20.73 -14.89
CA ALA A 772 -3.67 -19.88 -15.85
C ALA A 772 -5.00 -19.37 -15.26
N THR A 773 -5.42 -18.19 -15.71
CA THR A 773 -6.79 -17.71 -15.50
C THR A 773 -7.78 -18.60 -16.23
N ARG A 774 -9.07 -18.53 -15.86
CA ARG A 774 -10.12 -19.29 -16.60
C ARG A 774 -10.11 -18.97 -18.09
N PHE A 775 -9.93 -17.71 -18.44
CA PHE A 775 -9.84 -17.28 -19.83
C PHE A 775 -8.62 -17.88 -20.53
N MET A 776 -7.44 -17.79 -19.91
CA MET A 776 -6.19 -18.30 -20.48
C MET A 776 -6.18 -19.82 -20.61
N GLN A 777 -6.76 -20.55 -19.67
CA GLN A 777 -6.93 -22.01 -19.75
C GLN A 777 -7.78 -22.41 -20.96
N LYS A 778 -8.91 -21.74 -21.17
CA LYS A 778 -9.77 -21.99 -22.34
C LYS A 778 -9.03 -21.69 -23.65
N LYS A 779 -8.28 -20.59 -23.71
CA LYS A 779 -7.48 -20.24 -24.90
C LYS A 779 -6.30 -21.18 -25.14
N ALA A 780 -5.70 -21.74 -24.10
CA ALA A 780 -4.68 -22.76 -24.23
C ALA A 780 -5.24 -24.02 -24.91
N LEU A 781 -6.41 -24.50 -24.47
CA LEU A 781 -7.09 -25.64 -25.07
C LEU A 781 -7.47 -25.41 -26.54
N GLU A 782 -8.09 -24.26 -26.83
CA GLU A 782 -8.47 -23.88 -28.21
C GLU A 782 -7.24 -23.81 -29.13
N PHE A 783 -6.15 -23.19 -28.66
CA PHE A 783 -4.92 -23.09 -29.43
C PHE A 783 -4.26 -24.46 -29.64
N ALA A 784 -4.19 -25.28 -28.59
CA ALA A 784 -3.61 -26.61 -28.65
C ALA A 784 -4.37 -27.52 -29.62
N ALA A 785 -5.71 -27.51 -29.56
CA ALA A 785 -6.57 -28.27 -30.46
C ALA A 785 -6.40 -27.83 -31.92
N ARG A 786 -6.39 -26.52 -32.19
CA ARG A 786 -6.30 -25.97 -33.55
C ARG A 786 -4.94 -26.20 -34.19
N ASN A 787 -3.86 -26.14 -33.41
CA ASN A 787 -2.50 -26.22 -33.93
C ASN A 787 -1.86 -27.61 -33.69
N GLY A 788 -2.60 -28.58 -33.18
CA GLY A 788 -2.14 -29.96 -32.94
C GLY A 788 -1.03 -30.07 -31.89
N VAL A 789 -1.09 -29.31 -30.79
CA VAL A 789 -0.14 -29.49 -29.67
C VAL A 789 -0.45 -30.81 -28.97
N HIS A 790 0.52 -31.72 -28.95
CA HIS A 790 0.36 -33.05 -28.36
C HIS A 790 1.27 -33.22 -27.15
N VAL A 791 0.78 -33.91 -26.12
CA VAL A 791 1.55 -34.24 -24.94
C VAL A 791 2.23 -35.58 -25.16
N ILE A 792 3.53 -35.67 -24.87
CA ILE A 792 4.23 -36.96 -24.86
C ILE A 792 3.89 -37.63 -23.52
N VAL A 793 2.97 -38.60 -23.57
CA VAL A 793 2.39 -39.25 -22.40
C VAL A 793 2.94 -40.66 -22.16
N GLU A 794 3.17 -40.99 -20.90
CA GLU A 794 3.29 -42.36 -20.42
C GLU A 794 1.99 -42.75 -19.73
N ARG A 795 1.40 -43.88 -20.15
CA ARG A 795 0.07 -44.31 -19.71
C ARG A 795 0.19 -45.25 -18.52
N PHE A 796 -0.66 -45.04 -17.53
CA PHE A 796 -0.77 -45.89 -16.34
C PHE A 796 -2.23 -46.22 -16.07
N PRO A 797 -2.54 -47.39 -15.50
CA PRO A 797 -3.90 -47.69 -15.06
C PRO A 797 -4.26 -46.85 -13.83
N MET A 798 -5.52 -46.40 -13.72
CA MET A 798 -6.05 -45.71 -12.54
C MET A 798 -6.36 -46.71 -11.41
N THR A 799 -5.32 -47.41 -10.95
CA THR A 799 -5.34 -48.37 -9.85
C THR A 799 -4.28 -48.00 -8.83
N LEU A 800 -4.34 -48.57 -7.62
CA LEU A 800 -3.36 -48.27 -6.57
C LEU A 800 -1.91 -48.53 -7.06
N ASP A 801 -1.68 -49.68 -7.69
CA ASP A 801 -0.38 -50.05 -8.24
C ASP A 801 0.04 -49.11 -9.37
N GLY A 802 -0.89 -48.72 -10.25
CA GLY A 802 -0.62 -47.79 -11.34
C GLY A 802 -0.23 -46.40 -10.86
N VAL A 803 -0.92 -45.88 -9.84
CA VAL A 803 -0.61 -44.60 -9.18
C VAL A 803 0.76 -44.66 -8.51
N GLN A 804 1.05 -45.73 -7.77
CA GLN A 804 2.35 -45.92 -7.12
C GLN A 804 3.49 -46.03 -8.14
N ALA A 805 3.30 -46.77 -9.24
CA ALA A 805 4.28 -46.90 -10.31
C ALA A 805 4.55 -45.56 -11.02
N ALA A 806 3.50 -44.80 -11.33
CA ALA A 806 3.63 -43.47 -11.94
C ALA A 806 4.38 -42.48 -11.02
N MET A 807 4.05 -42.48 -9.73
CA MET A 807 4.70 -41.66 -8.71
C MET A 807 6.18 -42.01 -8.50
N ALA A 808 6.50 -43.30 -8.43
CA ALA A 808 7.88 -43.77 -8.33
C ALA A 808 8.69 -43.37 -9.57
N ARG A 809 8.14 -43.56 -10.77
CA ARG A 809 8.81 -43.19 -12.02
C ARG A 809 9.06 -41.68 -12.14
N LEU A 810 8.12 -40.86 -11.67
CA LEU A 810 8.28 -39.42 -11.63
C LEU A 810 9.36 -39.00 -10.62
N ARG A 811 9.35 -39.58 -9.41
CA ARG A 811 10.35 -39.35 -8.36
C ARG A 811 11.77 -39.70 -8.82
N ASP A 812 11.91 -40.77 -9.59
CA ASP A 812 13.17 -41.22 -10.17
C ASP A 812 13.69 -40.33 -11.33
N GLY A 813 12.91 -39.35 -11.79
CA GLY A 813 13.28 -38.48 -12.92
C GLY A 813 13.28 -39.19 -14.29
N LYS A 814 12.69 -40.38 -14.38
CA LYS A 814 12.68 -41.24 -15.59
C LYS A 814 11.51 -40.95 -16.53
N MET A 815 10.53 -40.15 -16.10
CA MET A 815 9.33 -39.82 -16.88
C MET A 815 9.64 -39.10 -18.21
N ARG A 816 8.93 -39.49 -19.28
CA ARG A 816 8.99 -38.91 -20.63
C ARG A 816 7.59 -38.73 -21.24
N TYR A 817 6.93 -37.59 -21.09
CA TYR A 817 7.22 -36.46 -20.20
C TYR A 817 6.14 -36.21 -19.15
N ARG A 818 4.95 -36.76 -19.36
CA ARG A 818 3.80 -36.67 -18.46
C ARG A 818 3.22 -38.05 -18.24
N ALA A 819 2.93 -38.42 -17.00
CA ALA A 819 2.13 -39.59 -16.73
C ALA A 819 0.65 -39.22 -16.84
N VAL A 820 -0.14 -40.07 -17.48
CA VAL A 820 -1.60 -39.98 -17.51
C VAL A 820 -2.17 -41.31 -17.04
N LEU A 821 -3.01 -41.23 -16.02
CA LEU A 821 -3.75 -42.35 -15.48
C LEU A 821 -5.14 -42.39 -16.07
N SER A 822 -5.64 -43.58 -16.42
CA SER A 822 -6.99 -43.77 -16.94
C SER A 822 -7.67 -45.02 -16.38
N TRP A 823 -8.99 -44.97 -16.22
CA TRP A 823 -9.79 -46.15 -15.93
C TRP A 823 -9.83 -47.05 -17.17
N ASN A 824 -9.73 -48.37 -16.99
CA ASN A 824 -9.94 -49.30 -18.10
C ASN A 824 -11.42 -49.26 -18.49
N ASN A 825 -11.73 -49.37 -19.79
CA ASN A 825 -13.10 -49.28 -20.33
C ASN A 825 -14.10 -50.35 -19.80
N ASN A 826 -13.70 -51.19 -18.83
CA ASN A 826 -14.49 -52.29 -18.26
C ASN A 826 -14.74 -52.18 -16.74
N ASP A 827 -14.30 -51.10 -16.06
CA ASP A 827 -14.48 -50.91 -14.60
C ASP A 827 -15.47 -49.77 -14.25
#